data_AF-A0A3D4MCB0-F1
#
_entry.id   AF-A0A3D4MCB0-F1
#
_cell.length_a   1.000
_cell.length_b   1.000
_cell.length_c   1.000
_cell.angle_alpha   90.00
_cell.angle_beta   90.00
_cell.angle_gamma   90.00
#
_symmetry.space_group_name_H-M   'P 1'
#
loop_
_entity.id
_entity.type
_entity.pdbx_description
1 polymer ?
#
loop_
_entity_poly.entity_id
_entity_poly.type
_entity_poly.pdbx_seq_one_letter_code
_entity_poly.pdbx_strand_id
1 'polypeptide(L)'
;LKIETSPNHPTETLKITVTGIDTAAGWTITNLNGGTYDAATKTWSITLAPGASFNGGPTLKPPADSDGDLTGLSVKVTATQTNGTTAESNATTNVYVDAVADAPNLSASAGTAEEGHQVALNIATSVKDTDGSEAIESVIIKGVPSNYSLSAGTKLANGDWSLTTDQLSGLKINTVKGGSLDFTLTIVSTSKEQVTLSTPGNNEQTLSDNTATTTTTVKVKLTPDSVPTIATPDTKEVDETNLPGGNVSTSGKVNVNFYDDAPGTIKLTGGFSANGSVAGTKLTSEGHEVTTQQVGNVITGYANGKQVFTLTLQNDGNYTFRLIGTLDHKDTANHNDVINLNFAVLATDSDGDTATTNIVIKVYDDGPKANNDVNTYDVTQGGTSGNVITGENGGAGAADQLSQDDTNTIVKISYGGTTINVPAGGFAEIEGNYGKLKIFSDGSYEYTLNRETEGASDEFRYTLKDGDGDTSTALLQLKGYDPVLIVGENVDDKGTSTTPYEVGDGSGVITGGKAGDILVGDVGGGKSTPVDKDYNVVLILDISGSMGSRTSTSSKYYKLIKAVENLLGDLHAYQGGEVKVHIIPFESYAHPGATFDVSTPAGVSAAISFLYNMSNAGGYTNYEDPMQDAIAWLNSAAPIDGADSYTYFVSDGEPNRYMDGNVIKTGSETESMNQIRGTDGTSEIDALQNLSTVIGVGIDIGSKIANIDEIASNGDAINVKNPDDLNAALSGASPLNQLEGVGSDHLVGGDGNDMIFGDALFTDDLATSHGLGTAPGAGWEVFAKLEAGQSTVDPGWTRADTMEYIRDNYLTLGQESVGTGSGRAGGADTLTGGNGNDILIGQEGNDTLDGGAGDDILWGGSGNDVIWGGTGADTFLFTSDNHGVDTIKDFSLAEGDVLDISNILTGFDPLTDSLSDYVNVSQSGGNTIVQVDATGSGHFQTIAVLEGVSVDLNALTTNGNLIA
;
A
#
# COMPACT_ATOMS: atom_id res chain seq x y z
N LEU A 1 28.42 124.99 18.88
CA LEU A 1 27.82 126.34 18.88
C LEU A 1 28.90 127.38 18.58
N LYS A 2 28.63 128.35 17.71
CA LYS A 2 29.56 129.43 17.39
C LYS A 2 28.97 130.77 17.84
N ILE A 3 29.67 131.48 18.72
CA ILE A 3 29.27 132.74 19.33
C ILE A 3 30.36 133.76 19.03
N GLU A 4 29.96 134.91 18.49
CA GLU A 4 30.87 136.00 18.11
C GLU A 4 30.49 137.28 18.85
N THR A 5 31.42 137.87 19.60
CA THR A 5 31.19 139.07 20.41
C THR A 5 32.40 140.00 20.38
N SER A 6 32.18 141.31 20.36
CA SER A 6 33.23 142.34 20.45
C SER A 6 32.81 143.47 21.40
N PRO A 7 33.75 144.02 22.22
CA PRO A 7 33.44 145.14 23.12
C PRO A 7 33.36 146.46 22.34
N ASN A 8 32.56 147.41 22.84
CA ASN A 8 32.38 148.71 22.19
C ASN A 8 33.40 149.76 22.68
N HIS A 9 34.05 149.51 23.81
CA HIS A 9 35.13 150.34 24.36
C HIS A 9 36.30 149.49 24.87
N PRO A 10 37.58 149.91 24.70
CA PRO A 10 38.77 149.10 25.05
C PRO A 10 38.92 148.77 26.54
N THR A 11 38.14 149.39 27.41
CA THR A 11 38.15 149.14 28.86
C THR A 11 37.00 148.24 29.34
N GLU A 12 36.13 147.78 28.43
CA GLU A 12 35.00 146.92 28.77
C GLU A 12 35.42 145.46 28.92
N THR A 13 34.91 144.81 29.97
CA THR A 13 35.09 143.37 30.21
C THR A 13 33.81 142.65 29.80
N LEU A 14 33.90 141.58 29.00
CA LEU A 14 32.73 140.81 28.54
C LEU A 14 32.59 139.50 29.31
N LYS A 15 31.38 139.19 29.76
CA LYS A 15 31.00 137.86 30.27
C LYS A 15 29.93 137.26 29.36
N ILE A 16 30.21 136.09 28.79
CA ILE A 16 29.28 135.32 27.95
C ILE A 16 28.77 134.14 28.76
N THR A 17 27.48 133.88 28.68
CA THR A 17 26.78 132.77 29.33
C THR A 17 25.84 132.12 28.33
N VAL A 18 25.85 130.80 28.23
CA VAL A 18 24.94 129.99 27.43
C VAL A 18 24.20 129.05 28.36
N THR A 19 22.90 129.24 28.51
CA THR A 19 22.04 128.43 29.38
C THR A 19 21.20 127.46 28.54
N GLY A 20 20.85 126.31 29.11
CA GLY A 20 19.94 125.33 28.48
C GLY A 20 20.63 124.13 27.85
N ILE A 21 21.94 123.95 28.06
CA ILE A 21 22.65 122.74 27.60
C ILE A 21 22.29 121.62 28.58
N ASP A 22 21.37 120.73 28.20
CA ASP A 22 20.86 119.71 29.11
C ASP A 22 21.60 118.38 28.99
N THR A 23 22.62 118.19 29.82
CA THR A 23 23.35 116.91 29.86
C THR A 23 22.55 115.77 30.50
N ALA A 24 21.42 116.06 31.18
CA ALA A 24 20.55 115.01 31.73
C ALA A 24 19.69 114.35 30.64
N ALA A 25 19.45 115.04 29.52
CA ALA A 25 18.82 114.50 28.32
C ALA A 25 19.83 113.78 27.39
N GLY A 26 20.98 113.35 27.93
CA GLY A 26 21.99 112.56 27.22
C GLY A 26 22.93 113.33 26.28
N TRP A 27 22.72 114.64 26.11
CA TRP A 27 23.63 115.50 25.35
C TRP A 27 24.97 115.67 26.07
N THR A 28 26.08 115.58 25.34
CA THR A 28 27.42 115.69 25.93
C THR A 28 28.18 116.89 25.38
N ILE A 29 28.89 117.61 26.27
CA ILE A 29 29.79 118.70 25.86
C ILE A 29 31.17 118.10 25.60
N THR A 30 31.59 118.11 24.34
CA THR A 30 32.86 117.48 23.93
C THR A 30 34.03 118.47 23.90
N ASN A 31 33.77 119.78 23.85
CA ASN A 31 34.79 120.82 23.92
C ASN A 31 34.20 122.11 24.54
N LEU A 32 34.91 122.70 25.51
CA LEU A 32 34.48 123.89 26.26
C LEU A 32 35.02 125.23 25.70
N ASN A 33 35.98 125.21 24.78
CA ASN A 33 36.52 126.41 24.11
C ASN A 33 36.89 127.57 25.07
N GLY A 34 37.64 127.25 26.13
CA GLY A 34 38.16 128.22 27.11
C GLY A 34 37.17 128.68 28.20
N GLY A 35 35.89 128.31 28.10
CA GLY A 35 34.89 128.58 29.15
C GLY A 35 34.78 127.45 30.18
N THR A 36 33.86 127.62 31.14
CA THR A 36 33.50 126.64 32.17
C THR A 36 32.02 126.28 32.06
N TYR A 37 31.69 124.99 32.18
CA TYR A 37 30.31 124.52 32.25
C TYR A 37 29.95 124.10 33.67
N ASP A 38 28.82 124.62 34.14
CA ASP A 38 28.20 124.20 35.39
C ASP A 38 26.97 123.35 35.07
N ALA A 39 27.07 122.06 35.39
CA ALA A 39 26.02 121.08 35.15
C ALA A 39 24.77 121.31 36.04
N ALA A 40 24.92 121.91 37.22
CA ALA A 40 23.79 122.16 38.12
C ALA A 40 22.88 123.27 37.57
N THR A 41 23.49 124.30 36.98
CA THR A 41 22.77 125.44 36.38
C THR A 41 22.59 125.28 34.86
N LYS A 42 23.05 124.17 34.27
CA LYS A 42 23.03 123.91 32.82
C LYS A 42 23.59 125.07 31.99
N THR A 43 24.63 125.72 32.52
CA THR A 43 25.15 126.98 32.01
C THR A 43 26.64 126.87 31.68
N TRP A 44 27.00 127.14 30.43
CA TRP A 44 28.38 127.37 30.01
C TRP A 44 28.71 128.86 30.06
N SER A 45 29.85 129.27 30.58
CA SER A 45 30.22 130.69 30.65
C SER A 45 31.71 130.95 30.46
N ILE A 46 32.04 132.15 29.99
CA ILE A 46 33.42 132.64 29.87
C ILE A 46 33.46 134.14 30.16
N THR A 47 34.49 134.61 30.87
CA THR A 47 34.74 136.04 31.09
C THR A 47 36.07 136.40 30.43
N LEU A 48 36.05 137.43 29.59
CA LEU A 48 37.19 137.87 28.80
C LEU A 48 37.92 139.02 29.50
N ALA A 49 39.21 139.19 29.22
CA ALA A 49 39.96 140.37 29.68
C ALA A 49 39.44 141.67 29.03
N PRO A 50 39.68 142.85 29.65
CA PRO A 50 39.21 144.13 29.11
C PRO A 50 39.65 144.35 27.65
N GLY A 51 38.70 144.75 26.80
CA GLY A 51 38.93 145.04 25.37
C GLY A 51 39.03 143.84 24.43
N ALA A 52 38.90 142.59 24.93
CA ALA A 52 38.99 141.40 24.09
C ALA A 52 37.66 140.99 23.44
N SER A 53 37.71 140.59 22.16
CA SER A 53 36.61 139.91 21.44
C SER A 53 36.68 138.39 21.62
N PHE A 54 35.56 137.69 21.39
CA PHE A 54 35.47 136.23 21.40
C PHE A 54 34.81 135.71 20.12
N ASN A 55 35.37 134.63 19.57
CA ASN A 55 34.78 133.86 18.49
C ASN A 55 34.96 132.38 18.81
N GLY A 56 33.90 131.73 19.28
CA GLY A 56 33.95 130.35 19.73
C GLY A 56 32.70 129.92 20.46
N GLY A 57 32.76 128.80 21.15
CA GLY A 57 31.64 128.26 21.93
C GLY A 57 31.78 126.76 22.17
N PRO A 58 30.93 126.18 23.02
CA PRO A 58 31.00 124.76 23.32
C PRO A 58 30.56 123.90 22.12
N THR A 59 31.16 122.71 22.01
CA THR A 59 30.75 121.66 21.05
C THR A 59 29.88 120.65 21.77
N LEU A 60 28.73 120.31 21.17
CA LEU A 60 27.71 119.43 21.74
C LEU A 60 27.55 118.20 20.85
N LYS A 61 27.33 117.02 21.45
CA LYS A 61 27.04 115.75 20.77
C LYS A 61 25.73 115.15 21.31
N PRO A 62 24.80 114.69 20.46
CA PRO A 62 23.55 114.05 20.88
C PRO A 62 23.76 112.68 21.54
N PRO A 63 22.75 112.12 22.22
CA PRO A 63 22.73 110.74 22.68
C PRO A 63 22.96 109.74 21.53
N ALA A 64 23.37 108.51 21.85
CA ALA A 64 23.36 107.42 20.86
C ALA A 64 21.92 106.95 20.64
N ASP A 65 21.63 106.47 19.43
CA ASP A 65 20.35 105.86 19.05
C ASP A 65 19.17 106.80 19.38
N SER A 66 19.31 108.09 19.05
CA SER A 66 18.31 109.10 19.35
C SER A 66 18.31 110.23 18.33
N ASP A 67 17.11 110.63 17.94
CA ASP A 67 16.80 111.76 17.04
C ASP A 67 16.52 113.07 17.81
N GLY A 68 16.66 113.06 19.14
CA GLY A 68 16.20 114.15 20.00
C GLY A 68 16.99 115.46 19.85
N ASP A 69 16.32 116.52 19.39
CA ASP A 69 16.89 117.87 19.25
C ASP A 69 17.18 118.59 20.57
N LEU A 70 18.21 119.45 20.59
CA LEU A 70 18.50 120.35 21.72
C LEU A 70 18.00 121.77 21.42
N THR A 71 16.84 122.10 21.98
CA THR A 71 16.19 123.40 21.77
C THR A 71 16.25 124.32 22.99
N GLY A 72 16.04 125.63 22.79
CA GLY A 72 15.91 126.61 23.87
C GLY A 72 17.23 127.12 24.46
N LEU A 73 18.35 127.00 23.73
CA LEU A 73 19.63 127.54 24.20
C LEU A 73 19.58 129.06 24.18
N SER A 74 19.91 129.69 25.30
CA SER A 74 19.95 131.14 25.43
C SER A 74 21.38 131.62 25.68
N VAL A 75 21.87 132.48 24.81
CA VAL A 75 23.19 133.12 24.88
C VAL A 75 23.01 134.54 25.40
N LYS A 76 23.58 134.83 26.55
CA LYS A 76 23.60 136.14 27.19
C LYS A 76 25.03 136.66 27.29
N VAL A 77 25.25 137.91 26.88
CA VAL A 77 26.53 138.62 26.95
C VAL A 77 26.36 139.88 27.78
N THR A 78 27.15 140.03 28.84
CA THR A 78 27.17 141.22 29.70
C THR A 78 28.50 141.93 29.55
N ALA A 79 28.48 143.18 29.09
CA ALA A 79 29.62 144.08 29.04
C ALA A 79 29.65 144.97 30.29
N THR A 80 30.82 145.12 30.92
CA THR A 80 31.00 145.90 32.16
C THR A 80 32.13 146.93 32.01
N GLN A 81 31.86 148.21 32.30
CA GLN A 81 32.87 149.28 32.32
C GLN A 81 33.59 149.39 33.68
N THR A 82 34.72 150.11 33.71
CA THR A 82 35.58 150.29 34.91
C THR A 82 34.90 151.03 36.07
N ASN A 83 33.86 151.82 35.81
CA ASN A 83 33.02 152.45 36.84
C ASN A 83 31.89 151.53 37.36
N GLY A 84 31.80 150.29 36.86
CA GLY A 84 30.83 149.28 37.28
C GLY A 84 29.51 149.27 36.52
N THR A 85 29.28 150.16 35.53
CA THR A 85 28.04 150.13 34.74
C THR A 85 28.05 148.97 33.73
N THR A 86 26.91 148.30 33.56
CA THR A 86 26.77 147.14 32.67
C THR A 86 25.73 147.34 31.57
N ALA A 87 25.95 146.65 30.44
CA ALA A 87 25.00 146.51 29.34
C ALA A 87 24.92 145.04 28.91
N GLU A 88 23.75 144.60 28.42
CA GLU A 88 23.53 143.18 28.10
C GLU A 88 22.95 143.00 26.69
N SER A 89 23.30 141.88 26.06
CA SER A 89 22.72 141.39 24.82
C SER A 89 22.35 139.92 24.97
N ASN A 90 21.22 139.51 24.39
CA ASN A 90 20.71 138.15 24.46
C ASN A 90 20.36 137.64 23.05
N ALA A 91 20.63 136.36 22.79
CA ALA A 91 20.25 135.63 21.58
C ALA A 91 19.81 134.21 21.95
N THR A 92 19.00 133.57 21.11
CA THR A 92 18.61 132.17 21.30
C THR A 92 18.98 131.34 20.07
N THR A 93 19.29 130.06 20.27
CA THR A 93 19.64 129.12 19.19
C THR A 93 19.30 127.67 19.57
N ASN A 94 19.26 126.76 18.59
CA ASN A 94 18.94 125.34 18.75
C ASN A 94 19.99 124.47 18.03
N VAL A 95 20.08 123.19 18.39
CA VAL A 95 20.85 122.16 17.68
C VAL A 95 19.89 121.04 17.28
N TYR A 96 19.86 120.71 15.99
CA TYR A 96 18.99 119.68 15.44
C TYR A 96 19.78 118.42 15.05
N VAL A 97 19.19 117.24 15.26
CA VAL A 97 19.74 115.91 14.95
C VAL A 97 18.93 115.31 13.81
N ASP A 98 19.59 114.70 12.82
CA ASP A 98 18.94 114.00 11.69
C ASP A 98 18.75 112.52 12.09
N ALA A 99 17.58 111.97 11.82
CA ALA A 99 17.16 110.65 12.27
C ALA A 99 17.57 109.57 11.25
N VAL A 100 18.29 108.52 11.70
CA VAL A 100 18.87 107.49 10.83
C VAL A 100 18.49 106.10 11.33
N ALA A 101 17.83 105.30 10.48
CA ALA A 101 17.39 103.96 10.87
C ALA A 101 18.51 102.90 10.85
N ASP A 102 18.49 102.00 11.83
CA ASP A 102 19.34 100.84 12.00
C ASP A 102 18.73 99.58 11.40
N ALA A 103 19.56 98.73 10.79
CA ALA A 103 19.10 97.47 10.20
C ALA A 103 18.52 96.52 11.29
N PRO A 104 17.33 95.91 11.08
CA PRO A 104 16.66 95.11 12.10
C PRO A 104 17.35 93.77 12.34
N ASN A 105 17.18 93.19 13.53
CA ASN A 105 17.52 91.79 13.77
C ASN A 105 16.53 90.89 13.02
N LEU A 106 17.00 89.84 12.34
CA LEU A 106 16.16 88.91 11.59
C LEU A 106 16.69 87.48 11.64
N SER A 107 15.82 86.52 11.97
CA SER A 107 16.09 85.08 11.89
C SER A 107 14.90 84.34 11.27
N ALA A 108 15.17 83.25 10.55
CA ALA A 108 14.16 82.43 9.90
C ALA A 108 14.56 80.95 9.88
N SER A 109 13.60 80.05 10.09
CA SER A 109 13.74 78.60 9.90
C SER A 109 12.41 77.98 9.44
N ALA A 110 12.45 76.79 8.86
CA ALA A 110 11.28 76.07 8.36
C ALA A 110 11.27 74.63 8.90
N GLY A 111 10.06 74.09 9.10
CA GLY A 111 9.86 72.66 9.38
C GLY A 111 9.93 71.78 8.13
N THR A 112 9.56 70.50 8.28
CA THR A 112 9.49 69.49 7.21
C THR A 112 8.08 68.87 7.16
N ALA A 113 7.57 68.55 5.97
CA ALA A 113 6.33 67.80 5.75
C ALA A 113 6.33 67.14 4.35
N GLU A 114 5.42 66.20 4.10
CA GLU A 114 5.12 65.70 2.76
C GLU A 114 4.43 66.76 1.89
N GLU A 115 4.45 66.58 0.58
CA GLU A 115 3.66 67.41 -0.32
C GLU A 115 2.15 67.35 0.01
N GLY A 116 1.41 68.44 -0.24
CA GLY A 116 0.00 68.55 0.14
C GLY A 116 -0.26 68.98 1.59
N HIS A 117 0.75 68.95 2.47
CA HIS A 117 0.64 69.34 3.87
C HIS A 117 1.10 70.77 4.17
N GLN A 118 0.80 71.26 5.39
CA GLN A 118 1.25 72.58 5.86
C GLN A 118 2.65 72.51 6.51
N VAL A 119 3.57 73.41 6.14
CA VAL A 119 4.90 73.52 6.77
C VAL A 119 4.97 74.78 7.64
N ALA A 120 5.44 74.66 8.87
CA ALA A 120 5.65 75.80 9.76
C ALA A 120 6.85 76.67 9.33
N LEU A 121 6.68 77.99 9.35
CA LEU A 121 7.71 78.99 9.11
C LEU A 121 7.95 79.80 10.39
N ASN A 122 9.11 79.64 11.00
CA ASN A 122 9.49 80.34 12.23
C ASN A 122 10.35 81.56 11.87
N ILE A 123 9.72 82.73 11.79
CA ILE A 123 10.38 84.00 11.44
C ILE A 123 10.30 84.94 12.65
N ALA A 124 11.43 85.51 13.05
CA ALA A 124 11.50 86.49 14.14
C ALA A 124 12.31 87.72 13.73
N THR A 125 11.78 88.91 13.99
CA THR A 125 12.46 90.18 13.71
C THR A 125 12.18 91.22 14.80
N SER A 126 13.15 92.11 15.06
CA SER A 126 13.04 93.21 16.03
C SER A 126 13.87 94.41 15.57
N VAL A 127 13.50 95.61 16.03
CA VAL A 127 14.37 96.80 15.91
C VAL A 127 15.63 96.63 16.76
N LYS A 128 16.66 97.40 16.42
CA LYS A 128 17.93 97.44 17.15
C LYS A 128 18.00 98.64 18.10
N ASP A 129 17.30 99.72 17.77
CA ASP A 129 17.11 100.88 18.63
C ASP A 129 16.44 100.52 19.98
N THR A 130 16.76 101.29 21.01
CA THR A 130 16.29 101.13 22.39
C THR A 130 15.53 102.33 22.96
N ASP A 131 15.55 103.50 22.29
CA ASP A 131 14.88 104.71 22.77
C ASP A 131 13.39 104.78 22.32
N GLY A 132 13.04 103.97 21.32
CA GLY A 132 11.68 103.77 20.83
C GLY A 132 11.31 104.61 19.60
N SER A 133 12.27 105.31 18.99
CA SER A 133 12.08 106.03 17.72
C SER A 133 11.86 105.08 16.52
N GLU A 134 12.37 103.85 16.56
CA GLU A 134 12.25 102.87 15.47
C GLU A 134 11.10 101.87 15.62
N ALA A 135 10.50 101.49 14.48
CA ALA A 135 9.59 100.35 14.37
C ALA A 135 9.88 99.48 13.14
N ILE A 136 9.46 98.21 13.17
CA ILE A 136 9.45 97.36 11.97
C ILE A 136 8.30 97.80 11.07
N GLU A 137 8.64 98.42 9.93
CA GLU A 137 7.67 98.91 8.94
C GLU A 137 7.06 97.75 8.15
N SER A 138 7.85 96.76 7.76
CA SER A 138 7.36 95.64 6.96
C SER A 138 8.22 94.38 7.02
N VAL A 139 7.56 93.22 6.87
CA VAL A 139 8.19 91.93 6.60
C VAL A 139 7.67 91.38 5.27
N ILE A 140 8.57 91.17 4.31
CA ILE A 140 8.25 90.65 2.98
C ILE A 140 8.87 89.26 2.80
N ILE A 141 8.06 88.28 2.42
CA ILE A 141 8.51 86.93 2.05
C ILE A 141 8.41 86.78 0.54
N LYS A 142 9.54 86.49 -0.10
CA LYS A 142 9.68 86.28 -1.54
C LYS A 142 9.95 84.81 -1.85
N GLY A 143 9.68 84.39 -3.07
CA GLY A 143 10.00 83.04 -3.55
C GLY A 143 8.97 81.96 -3.20
N VAL A 144 7.77 82.35 -2.73
CA VAL A 144 6.65 81.41 -2.52
C VAL A 144 6.17 80.88 -3.89
N PRO A 145 6.18 79.56 -4.13
CA PRO A 145 5.68 78.97 -5.38
C PRO A 145 4.26 79.43 -5.73
N SER A 146 3.95 79.53 -7.03
CA SER A 146 2.69 80.17 -7.50
C SER A 146 1.42 79.44 -7.05
N ASN A 147 1.49 78.13 -6.88
CA ASN A 147 0.44 77.23 -6.40
C ASN A 147 0.40 77.10 -4.87
N TYR A 148 1.32 77.72 -4.14
CA TYR A 148 1.38 77.64 -2.67
C TYR A 148 0.80 78.92 -2.07
N SER A 149 0.39 78.84 -0.80
CA SER A 149 -0.15 79.99 -0.06
C SER A 149 0.41 80.06 1.36
N LEU A 150 0.48 81.25 1.96
CA LEU A 150 0.78 81.39 3.38
C LEU A 150 -0.51 81.41 4.20
N SER A 151 -0.45 80.91 5.44
CA SER A 151 -1.59 80.90 6.36
C SER A 151 -1.99 82.29 6.85
N ALA A 152 -1.13 83.29 6.68
CA ALA A 152 -1.36 84.69 7.01
C ALA A 152 -0.55 85.61 6.08
N GLY A 153 -0.88 86.90 6.08
CA GLY A 153 -0.27 87.91 5.20
C GLY A 153 -1.09 88.22 3.96
N THR A 154 -0.65 89.23 3.21
CA THR A 154 -1.28 89.68 1.96
C THR A 154 -0.36 89.40 0.78
N LYS A 155 -0.83 88.62 -0.20
CA LYS A 155 -0.11 88.39 -1.46
C LYS A 155 -0.16 89.65 -2.33
N LEU A 156 1.00 90.16 -2.70
CA LEU A 156 1.18 91.33 -3.54
C LEU A 156 1.05 90.96 -5.03
N ALA A 157 0.81 91.95 -5.88
CA ALA A 157 0.63 91.76 -7.33
C ALA A 157 1.85 91.14 -8.04
N ASN A 158 3.04 91.29 -7.46
CA ASN A 158 4.28 90.70 -7.96
C ASN A 158 4.53 89.25 -7.47
N GLY A 159 3.65 88.70 -6.62
CA GLY A 159 3.76 87.35 -6.06
C GLY A 159 4.44 87.25 -4.69
N ASP A 160 5.05 88.33 -4.20
CA ASP A 160 5.62 88.40 -2.85
C ASP A 160 4.51 88.51 -1.79
N TRP A 161 4.81 88.16 -0.55
CA TRP A 161 3.86 88.25 0.57
C TRP A 161 4.30 89.30 1.58
N SER A 162 3.39 90.19 1.95
CA SER A 162 3.60 91.19 3.00
C SER A 162 2.90 90.76 4.29
N LEU A 163 3.63 90.80 5.41
CA LEU A 163 3.16 90.41 6.73
C LEU A 163 3.45 91.50 7.76
N THR A 164 2.56 91.59 8.74
CA THR A 164 2.82 92.32 9.99
C THR A 164 3.59 91.43 10.97
N THR A 165 4.23 92.03 11.98
CA THR A 165 4.97 91.29 13.02
C THR A 165 4.09 90.28 13.77
N ASP A 166 2.83 90.62 14.03
CA ASP A 166 1.87 89.74 14.72
C ASP A 166 1.52 88.50 13.90
N GLN A 167 1.55 88.61 12.57
CA GLN A 167 1.23 87.51 11.66
C GLN A 167 2.36 86.48 11.50
N LEU A 168 3.54 86.75 12.08
CA LEU A 168 4.67 85.81 12.05
C LEU A 168 4.47 84.65 13.04
N SER A 169 3.71 84.87 14.12
CA SER A 169 3.42 83.84 15.11
C SER A 169 2.53 82.74 14.52
N GLY A 170 3.05 81.51 14.47
CA GLY A 170 2.32 80.36 13.92
C GLY A 170 2.15 80.37 12.39
N LEU A 171 2.94 81.17 11.68
CA LEU A 171 2.90 81.22 10.21
C LEU A 171 3.22 79.84 9.61
N LYS A 172 2.43 79.45 8.60
CA LYS A 172 2.64 78.23 7.82
C LYS A 172 2.59 78.53 6.33
N ILE A 173 3.21 77.67 5.55
CA ILE A 173 3.01 77.58 4.09
C ILE A 173 2.16 76.35 3.77
N ASN A 174 1.08 76.54 3.03
CA ASN A 174 0.22 75.48 2.49
C ASN A 174 0.82 75.03 1.15
N THR A 175 1.22 73.77 1.08
CA THR A 175 1.78 73.14 -0.13
C THR A 175 0.67 72.41 -0.91
N VAL A 176 0.97 71.90 -2.11
CA VAL A 176 0.03 71.09 -2.92
C VAL A 176 0.70 69.81 -3.42
N LYS A 177 -0.09 68.74 -3.62
CA LYS A 177 0.34 67.46 -4.23
C LYS A 177 0.82 67.68 -5.67
N GLY A 178 1.91 67.03 -6.05
CA GLY A 178 2.63 67.24 -7.33
C GLY A 178 3.38 68.57 -7.41
N GLY A 179 3.64 69.19 -6.25
CA GLY A 179 4.26 70.51 -6.13
C GLY A 179 5.81 70.49 -6.20
N SER A 180 6.44 71.64 -5.98
CA SER A 180 7.90 71.72 -5.90
C SER A 180 8.38 71.21 -4.54
N LEU A 181 9.25 70.19 -4.55
CA LEU A 181 9.76 69.54 -3.33
C LEU A 181 10.92 70.29 -2.64
N ASP A 182 11.60 71.21 -3.33
CA ASP A 182 12.68 72.02 -2.74
C ASP A 182 12.61 73.45 -3.29
N PHE A 183 12.40 74.43 -2.40
CA PHE A 183 12.37 75.85 -2.77
C PHE A 183 12.93 76.72 -1.64
N THR A 184 13.43 77.90 -2.00
CA THR A 184 14.04 78.85 -1.07
C THR A 184 13.18 80.10 -0.97
N LEU A 185 12.83 80.47 0.26
CA LEU A 185 12.16 81.72 0.56
C LEU A 185 13.18 82.77 1.00
N THR A 186 13.00 84.00 0.55
CA THR A 186 13.82 85.16 0.97
C THR A 186 12.96 86.07 1.84
N ILE A 187 13.36 86.28 3.09
CA ILE A 187 12.66 87.12 4.05
C ILE A 187 13.41 88.45 4.15
N VAL A 188 12.69 89.55 3.94
CA VAL A 188 13.21 90.91 4.05
C VAL A 188 12.44 91.61 5.17
N SER A 189 13.14 92.05 6.21
CA SER A 189 12.58 92.89 7.28
C SER A 189 13.11 94.31 7.13
N THR A 190 12.22 95.29 7.21
CA THR A 190 12.54 96.72 7.08
C THR A 190 12.16 97.44 8.36
N SER A 191 13.14 98.03 9.05
CA SER A 191 12.92 99.00 10.11
C SER A 191 12.76 100.40 9.52
N LYS A 192 12.06 101.26 10.24
CA LYS A 192 11.86 102.66 9.87
C LYS A 192 11.79 103.52 11.12
N GLU A 193 12.42 104.66 11.00
CA GLU A 193 12.40 105.70 12.01
C GLU A 193 11.07 106.47 11.95
N GLN A 194 10.34 106.53 13.08
CA GLN A 194 8.97 107.04 13.17
C GLN A 194 8.92 108.56 13.31
N VAL A 195 9.56 109.31 12.41
CA VAL A 195 9.52 110.78 12.40
C VAL A 195 8.63 111.31 11.26
N THR A 196 7.78 112.31 11.56
CA THR A 196 6.96 113.02 10.57
C THR A 196 7.42 114.47 10.36
N LEU A 197 7.56 114.89 9.09
CA LEU A 197 8.05 116.20 8.59
C LEU A 197 7.27 117.48 9.01
N SER A 198 6.50 117.49 10.10
CA SER A 198 5.62 118.63 10.40
C SER A 198 5.41 118.99 11.87
N THR A 199 6.28 118.55 12.78
CA THR A 199 6.25 119.05 14.15
C THR A 199 6.98 120.40 14.21
N PRO A 200 6.33 121.53 14.54
CA PRO A 200 7.02 122.82 14.64
C PRO A 200 8.08 122.74 15.76
N GLY A 201 9.35 122.64 15.38
CA GLY A 201 10.47 122.54 16.32
C GLY A 201 11.41 121.36 16.14
N ASN A 202 11.13 120.40 15.23
CA ASN A 202 12.10 119.38 14.81
C ASN A 202 12.59 119.59 13.38
N ASN A 203 13.79 120.15 13.20
CA ASN A 203 14.29 120.46 11.86
C ASN A 203 15.10 119.29 11.29
N GLU A 204 14.41 118.17 11.02
CA GLU A 204 14.92 117.04 10.22
C GLU A 204 15.38 117.55 8.85
N GLN A 205 16.57 117.15 8.40
CA GLN A 205 17.14 117.65 7.15
C GLN A 205 16.82 116.78 5.95
N THR A 206 16.69 115.45 6.13
CA THR A 206 16.37 114.53 5.03
C THR A 206 15.47 113.36 5.47
N LEU A 207 14.96 112.59 4.50
CA LEU A 207 14.30 111.30 4.76
C LEU A 207 15.00 110.16 4.00
N SER A 208 16.23 110.38 3.54
CA SER A 208 16.92 109.44 2.64
C SER A 208 17.44 108.18 3.33
N ASP A 209 17.52 108.20 4.65
CA ASP A 209 18.16 107.21 5.52
C ASP A 209 17.28 106.82 6.71
N ASN A 210 15.98 107.12 6.63
CA ASN A 210 14.99 106.76 7.66
C ASN A 210 14.49 105.32 7.59
N THR A 211 15.07 104.48 6.71
CA THR A 211 14.74 103.05 6.62
C THR A 211 16.01 102.22 6.47
N ALA A 212 16.03 101.06 7.12
CA ALA A 212 17.09 100.08 6.96
C ALA A 212 16.51 98.66 6.82
N THR A 213 17.20 97.80 6.08
CA THR A 213 16.69 96.46 5.74
C THR A 213 17.68 95.36 6.09
N THR A 214 17.18 94.25 6.65
CA THR A 214 17.93 92.99 6.81
C THR A 214 17.25 91.89 6.01
N THR A 215 18.05 91.07 5.32
CA THR A 215 17.55 89.94 4.51
C THR A 215 18.13 88.62 5.00
N THR A 216 17.31 87.58 5.07
CA THR A 216 17.75 86.19 5.30
C THR A 216 17.01 85.24 4.35
N THR A 217 17.49 84.01 4.22
CA THR A 217 16.84 82.97 3.40
C THR A 217 16.54 81.72 4.23
N VAL A 218 15.47 81.00 3.86
CA VAL A 218 15.11 79.71 4.44
C VAL A 218 14.81 78.72 3.32
N LYS A 219 15.36 77.51 3.42
CA LYS A 219 15.05 76.42 2.50
C LYS A 219 13.90 75.59 3.07
N VAL A 220 12.85 75.40 2.26
CA VAL A 220 11.75 74.49 2.57
C VAL A 220 11.94 73.24 1.74
N LYS A 221 11.99 72.08 2.40
CA LYS A 221 12.11 70.77 1.77
C LYS A 221 10.90 69.93 2.11
N LEU A 222 10.29 69.34 1.08
CA LEU A 222 9.17 68.41 1.17
C LEU A 222 9.61 67.01 0.74
N THR A 223 8.94 65.99 1.27
CA THR A 223 9.03 64.61 0.80
C THR A 223 7.90 64.30 -0.19
N PRO A 224 8.10 63.36 -1.14
CA PRO A 224 7.03 62.88 -2.02
C PRO A 224 5.89 62.24 -1.22
N ASP A 225 4.70 62.24 -1.80
CA ASP A 225 3.49 61.63 -1.23
C ASP A 225 3.55 60.09 -1.16
N SER A 226 2.94 59.51 -0.13
CA SER A 226 3.08 58.10 0.22
C SER A 226 1.92 57.23 -0.31
N VAL A 227 2.12 56.52 -1.43
CA VAL A 227 1.08 55.60 -1.93
C VAL A 227 0.93 54.33 -1.05
N PRO A 228 -0.29 53.82 -0.83
CA PRO A 228 -0.49 52.61 -0.05
C PRO A 228 0.12 51.41 -0.76
N THR A 229 0.69 50.49 0.01
CA THR A 229 1.24 49.24 -0.52
C THR A 229 0.49 48.06 0.04
N ILE A 230 0.23 47.06 -0.81
CA ILE A 230 -0.36 45.80 -0.39
C ILE A 230 0.72 44.73 -0.48
N ALA A 231 1.05 44.10 0.65
CA ALA A 231 1.87 42.90 0.62
C ALA A 231 1.07 41.80 -0.10
N THR A 232 1.70 41.11 -1.06
CA THR A 232 1.08 40.00 -1.79
C THR A 232 0.46 39.03 -0.78
N PRO A 233 -0.87 38.84 -0.78
CA PRO A 233 -1.51 37.90 0.13
C PRO A 233 -0.97 36.50 -0.10
N ASP A 234 -0.77 35.74 0.97
CA ASP A 234 -0.43 34.32 0.85
C ASP A 234 -1.52 33.61 0.04
N THR A 235 -1.11 32.80 -0.92
CA THR A 235 -2.01 31.83 -1.56
C THR A 235 -2.55 30.89 -0.51
N LYS A 236 -3.87 30.67 -0.52
CA LYS A 236 -4.52 29.69 0.35
C LYS A 236 -5.03 28.52 -0.48
N GLU A 237 -5.18 27.40 0.19
CA GLU A 237 -5.47 26.12 -0.44
C GLU A 237 -6.67 25.49 0.27
N VAL A 238 -7.52 24.85 -0.52
CA VAL A 238 -8.58 23.94 -0.07
C VAL A 238 -8.54 22.72 -0.98
N ASP A 239 -9.05 21.60 -0.50
CA ASP A 239 -8.96 20.29 -1.17
C ASP A 239 -10.34 19.63 -1.08
N GLU A 240 -10.83 19.20 -2.24
CA GLU A 240 -12.16 18.64 -2.43
C GLU A 240 -12.33 17.29 -1.73
N THR A 241 -11.23 16.56 -1.49
CA THR A 241 -11.20 15.32 -0.68
C THR A 241 -11.74 15.56 0.74
N ASN A 242 -11.65 16.80 1.23
CA ASN A 242 -12.10 17.21 2.56
C ASN A 242 -13.51 17.84 2.58
N LEU A 243 -14.28 17.73 1.49
CA LEU A 243 -15.69 18.11 1.44
C LEU A 243 -16.71 17.16 2.11
N PRO A 244 -16.45 15.88 2.50
CA PRO A 244 -17.48 15.04 3.09
C PRO A 244 -17.91 15.59 4.46
N GLY A 245 -19.04 16.31 4.51
CA GLY A 245 -19.56 16.95 5.72
C GLY A 245 -20.11 18.38 5.56
N GLY A 246 -20.02 18.98 4.37
CA GLY A 246 -20.85 20.14 3.99
C GLY A 246 -20.15 21.50 3.84
N ASN A 247 -18.81 21.59 3.99
CA ASN A 247 -17.93 22.63 3.42
C ASN A 247 -16.48 22.53 3.94
N VAL A 248 -15.50 22.96 3.14
CA VAL A 248 -14.11 23.22 3.56
C VAL A 248 -13.82 24.73 3.52
N SER A 249 -13.01 25.24 4.44
CA SER A 249 -12.74 26.68 4.51
C SER A 249 -11.28 27.01 4.83
N THR A 250 -10.84 28.18 4.37
CA THR A 250 -9.52 28.73 4.64
C THR A 250 -9.61 30.23 4.86
N SER A 251 -8.70 30.78 5.65
CA SER A 251 -8.70 32.20 6.01
C SER A 251 -7.32 32.80 5.83
N GLY A 252 -7.28 34.09 5.57
CA GLY A 252 -6.04 34.84 5.41
C GLY A 252 -6.26 36.32 5.65
N LYS A 253 -5.23 37.10 5.37
CA LYS A 253 -5.27 38.55 5.54
C LYS A 253 -4.60 39.26 4.38
N VAL A 254 -5.25 40.28 3.87
CA VAL A 254 -4.66 41.28 2.97
C VAL A 254 -3.99 42.33 3.84
N ASN A 255 -2.66 42.35 3.86
CA ASN A 255 -1.90 43.31 4.66
C ASN A 255 -1.64 44.57 3.82
N VAL A 256 -2.27 45.66 4.22
CA VAL A 256 -2.11 46.98 3.59
C VAL A 256 -1.31 47.88 4.52
N ASN A 257 -0.29 48.53 3.98
CA ASN A 257 0.44 49.58 4.65
C ASN A 257 0.04 50.94 4.04
N PHE A 258 -0.58 51.79 4.86
CA PHE A 258 -0.98 53.15 4.51
C PHE A 258 0.09 54.20 4.87
N TYR A 259 1.27 53.77 5.36
CA TYR A 259 2.38 54.64 5.77
C TYR A 259 1.96 55.75 6.74
N ASP A 260 2.33 57.00 6.43
CA ASP A 260 2.06 58.18 7.26
C ASP A 260 0.64 58.73 7.03
N ASP A 261 -0.09 58.22 6.03
CA ASP A 261 -1.49 58.53 5.79
C ASP A 261 -2.42 57.79 6.75
N ALA A 262 -3.57 58.40 7.04
CA ALA A 262 -4.58 57.76 7.86
C ALA A 262 -5.17 56.53 7.11
N PRO A 263 -5.46 55.41 7.80
CA PRO A 263 -6.03 54.22 7.17
C PRO A 263 -7.33 54.53 6.43
N GLY A 264 -7.48 54.05 5.20
CA GLY A 264 -8.69 54.21 4.40
C GLY A 264 -9.55 52.93 4.33
N THR A 265 -9.91 52.49 3.12
CA THR A 265 -10.82 51.35 2.89
C THR A 265 -10.13 50.18 2.19
N ILE A 266 -10.57 48.95 2.50
CA ILE A 266 -10.19 47.71 1.81
C ILE A 266 -11.48 47.05 1.32
N LYS A 267 -11.61 46.77 0.02
CA LYS A 267 -12.84 46.19 -0.56
C LYS A 267 -12.59 45.27 -1.75
N LEU A 268 -13.55 44.39 -2.02
CA LEU A 268 -13.60 43.59 -3.26
C LEU A 268 -14.12 44.45 -4.42
N THR A 269 -13.52 44.31 -5.61
CA THR A 269 -13.92 45.08 -6.81
C THR A 269 -14.83 44.30 -7.76
N GLY A 270 -15.05 43.01 -7.51
CA GLY A 270 -15.87 42.13 -8.34
C GLY A 270 -15.13 41.48 -9.50
N GLY A 271 -13.85 41.83 -9.70
CA GLY A 271 -12.97 41.09 -10.60
C GLY A 271 -12.79 39.66 -10.07
N PHE A 272 -13.25 38.69 -10.85
CA PHE A 272 -13.11 37.26 -10.58
C PHE A 272 -12.58 36.55 -11.83
N SER A 273 -11.61 35.66 -11.66
CA SER A 273 -11.15 34.77 -12.72
C SER A 273 -10.73 33.42 -12.16
N ALA A 274 -11.08 32.36 -12.87
CA ALA A 274 -10.66 30.99 -12.60
C ALA A 274 -9.77 30.47 -13.73
N ASN A 275 -8.81 29.62 -13.40
CA ASN A 275 -7.97 28.89 -14.36
C ASN A 275 -7.73 27.48 -13.83
N GLY A 276 -7.88 26.48 -14.68
CA GLY A 276 -7.72 25.06 -14.32
C GLY A 276 -8.97 24.21 -14.49
N SER A 277 -10.15 24.82 -14.72
CA SER A 277 -11.41 24.08 -14.87
C SER A 277 -11.53 23.40 -16.24
N VAL A 278 -12.32 22.32 -16.31
CA VAL A 278 -12.59 21.56 -17.55
C VAL A 278 -13.04 22.46 -18.72
N ALA A 279 -13.80 23.52 -18.42
CA ALA A 279 -14.30 24.50 -19.39
C ALA A 279 -13.29 25.64 -19.72
N GLY A 280 -12.03 25.49 -19.33
CA GLY A 280 -10.94 26.43 -19.61
C GLY A 280 -10.95 27.65 -18.67
N THR A 281 -11.37 28.81 -19.18
CA THR A 281 -11.43 30.07 -18.40
C THR A 281 -12.77 30.28 -17.69
N LYS A 282 -13.75 29.40 -17.97
CA LYS A 282 -15.02 29.34 -17.27
C LYS A 282 -14.90 28.29 -16.17
N LEU A 283 -15.41 28.62 -14.99
CA LEU A 283 -15.49 27.67 -13.88
C LEU A 283 -16.79 26.88 -14.02
N THR A 284 -16.75 25.57 -13.87
CA THR A 284 -17.94 24.71 -13.82
C THR A 284 -17.93 23.86 -12.55
N SER A 285 -19.11 23.34 -12.19
CA SER A 285 -19.37 22.49 -11.03
C SER A 285 -20.59 21.62 -11.36
N GLU A 286 -20.47 20.31 -11.15
CA GLU A 286 -21.47 19.32 -11.59
C GLU A 286 -21.80 19.46 -13.09
N GLY A 287 -20.80 19.83 -13.92
CA GLY A 287 -20.97 20.08 -15.36
C GLY A 287 -21.70 21.39 -15.73
N HIS A 288 -22.04 22.23 -14.74
CA HIS A 288 -22.76 23.49 -14.93
C HIS A 288 -21.85 24.72 -14.69
N GLU A 289 -21.99 25.79 -15.50
CA GLU A 289 -21.19 27.01 -15.34
C GLU A 289 -21.46 27.71 -14.00
N VAL A 290 -20.39 28.02 -13.26
CA VAL A 290 -20.41 28.78 -12.01
C VAL A 290 -20.46 30.27 -12.32
N THR A 291 -21.53 30.92 -11.89
CA THR A 291 -21.71 32.38 -11.99
C THR A 291 -21.45 33.04 -10.64
N THR A 292 -20.78 34.20 -10.64
CA THR A 292 -20.47 34.92 -9.39
C THR A 292 -21.40 36.11 -9.16
N GLN A 293 -21.80 36.30 -7.91
CA GLN A 293 -22.57 37.44 -7.44
C GLN A 293 -21.81 38.14 -6.30
N GLN A 294 -21.63 39.46 -6.41
CA GLN A 294 -21.04 40.27 -5.34
C GLN A 294 -22.11 41.08 -4.61
N VAL A 295 -22.10 41.01 -3.28
CA VAL A 295 -22.88 41.89 -2.39
C VAL A 295 -21.93 42.47 -1.34
N GLY A 296 -21.56 43.75 -1.48
CA GLY A 296 -20.56 44.39 -0.62
C GLY A 296 -19.20 43.70 -0.73
N ASN A 297 -18.64 43.24 0.40
CA ASN A 297 -17.37 42.51 0.44
C ASN A 297 -17.56 40.98 0.48
N VAL A 298 -18.68 40.47 -0.07
CA VAL A 298 -18.94 39.05 -0.21
C VAL A 298 -19.11 38.71 -1.68
N ILE A 299 -18.37 37.72 -2.17
CA ILE A 299 -18.55 37.10 -3.49
C ILE A 299 -19.00 35.67 -3.29
N THR A 300 -20.12 35.29 -3.91
CA THR A 300 -20.70 33.95 -3.88
C THR A 300 -20.78 33.37 -5.29
N GLY A 301 -20.30 32.13 -5.47
CA GLY A 301 -20.42 31.39 -6.73
C GLY A 301 -21.61 30.44 -6.70
N TYR A 302 -22.37 30.39 -7.80
CA TYR A 302 -23.53 29.52 -7.97
C TYR A 302 -23.46 28.71 -9.27
N ALA A 303 -23.73 27.40 -9.18
CA ALA A 303 -23.95 26.50 -10.32
C ALA A 303 -25.34 25.86 -10.19
N ASN A 304 -26.11 25.85 -11.29
CA ASN A 304 -27.49 25.33 -11.32
C ASN A 304 -28.40 25.80 -10.15
N GLY A 305 -28.19 27.03 -9.66
CA GLY A 305 -28.92 27.59 -8.52
C GLY A 305 -28.48 27.13 -7.13
N LYS A 306 -27.52 26.20 -7.02
CA LYS A 306 -26.84 25.80 -5.78
C LYS A 306 -25.60 26.67 -5.55
N GLN A 307 -25.27 26.91 -4.28
CA GLN A 307 -24.07 27.67 -3.89
C GLN A 307 -22.85 26.75 -3.87
N VAL A 308 -21.79 27.13 -4.60
CA VAL A 308 -20.56 26.32 -4.74
C VAL A 308 -19.43 26.85 -3.87
N PHE A 309 -19.26 28.17 -3.76
CA PHE A 309 -18.27 28.76 -2.86
C PHE A 309 -18.68 30.15 -2.36
N THR A 310 -17.99 30.67 -1.34
CA THR A 310 -18.10 32.06 -0.89
C THR A 310 -16.78 32.61 -0.40
N LEU A 311 -16.43 33.83 -0.80
CA LEU A 311 -15.36 34.64 -0.22
C LEU A 311 -15.97 35.84 0.52
N THR A 312 -15.61 36.02 1.79
CA THR A 312 -15.97 37.19 2.60
C THR A 312 -14.71 37.94 3.00
N LEU A 313 -14.64 39.25 2.72
CA LEU A 313 -13.56 40.15 3.11
C LEU A 313 -14.05 41.17 4.15
N GLN A 314 -13.33 41.30 5.26
CA GLN A 314 -13.59 42.28 6.31
C GLN A 314 -12.79 43.57 6.06
N ASN A 315 -13.24 44.67 6.67
CA ASN A 315 -12.62 45.99 6.48
C ASN A 315 -11.19 46.09 7.05
N ASP A 316 -10.79 45.16 7.91
CA ASP A 316 -9.44 45.07 8.48
C ASP A 316 -8.47 44.21 7.62
N GLY A 317 -8.96 43.74 6.45
CA GLY A 317 -8.22 42.91 5.52
C GLY A 317 -8.32 41.40 5.78
N ASN A 318 -8.94 40.96 6.88
CA ASN A 318 -9.15 39.52 7.11
C ASN A 318 -10.20 38.98 6.14
N TYR A 319 -9.92 37.83 5.52
CA TYR A 319 -10.87 37.15 4.64
C TYR A 319 -11.07 35.69 5.01
N THR A 320 -12.20 35.14 4.61
CA THR A 320 -12.50 33.71 4.71
C THR A 320 -13.11 33.24 3.39
N PHE A 321 -12.54 32.17 2.84
CA PHE A 321 -13.07 31.44 1.71
C PHE A 321 -13.68 30.12 2.19
N ARG A 322 -14.82 29.75 1.62
CA ARG A 322 -15.53 28.51 1.93
C ARG A 322 -15.98 27.84 0.63
N LEU A 323 -15.50 26.63 0.38
CA LEU A 323 -15.95 25.75 -0.70
C LEU A 323 -17.06 24.83 -0.16
N ILE A 324 -18.12 24.64 -0.94
CA ILE A 324 -19.38 24.01 -0.52
C ILE A 324 -19.77 22.86 -1.46
N GLY A 325 -19.46 22.96 -2.75
CA GLY A 325 -19.62 21.88 -3.74
C GLY A 325 -18.33 21.69 -4.55
N THR A 326 -18.24 20.58 -5.26
CA THR A 326 -17.08 20.21 -6.09
C THR A 326 -16.97 21.11 -7.31
N LEU A 327 -15.77 21.29 -7.86
CA LEU A 327 -15.51 22.05 -9.07
C LEU A 327 -14.98 21.10 -10.14
N ASP A 328 -15.40 21.28 -11.39
CA ASP A 328 -14.95 20.34 -12.44
C ASP A 328 -13.54 20.72 -12.90
N HIS A 329 -12.54 19.90 -12.57
CA HIS A 329 -11.14 20.07 -12.93
C HIS A 329 -10.86 19.50 -14.33
N LYS A 330 -9.66 19.78 -14.85
CA LYS A 330 -9.39 19.56 -16.28
C LYS A 330 -8.57 18.31 -16.54
N ASP A 331 -7.62 18.00 -15.66
CA ASP A 331 -6.65 16.94 -15.89
C ASP A 331 -7.14 15.62 -15.29
N THR A 332 -7.99 14.92 -16.05
CA THR A 332 -8.64 13.65 -15.68
C THR A 332 -7.68 12.47 -15.38
N ALA A 333 -6.37 12.71 -15.41
CA ALA A 333 -5.32 11.73 -15.12
C ALA A 333 -4.57 12.06 -13.81
N ASN A 334 -4.82 13.22 -13.20
CA ASN A 334 -4.19 13.66 -11.98
C ASN A 334 -5.27 14.07 -10.97
N HIS A 335 -5.59 13.16 -10.05
CA HIS A 335 -6.59 13.26 -8.98
C HIS A 335 -6.39 14.38 -7.96
N ASN A 336 -5.48 15.31 -8.22
CA ASN A 336 -5.11 16.41 -7.33
C ASN A 336 -4.60 17.58 -8.18
N ASP A 337 -5.16 17.78 -9.38
CA ASP A 337 -4.91 18.98 -10.16
C ASP A 337 -5.62 20.19 -9.51
N VAL A 338 -5.38 21.39 -10.06
CA VAL A 338 -5.62 22.63 -9.32
C VAL A 338 -6.36 23.66 -10.14
N ILE A 339 -7.49 24.11 -9.59
CA ILE A 339 -8.19 25.33 -9.99
C ILE A 339 -7.69 26.52 -9.16
N ASN A 340 -7.21 27.56 -9.83
CA ASN A 340 -6.80 28.81 -9.21
C ASN A 340 -7.92 29.86 -9.31
N LEU A 341 -8.55 30.19 -8.18
CA LEU A 341 -9.56 31.23 -8.06
C LEU A 341 -8.91 32.55 -7.63
N ASN A 342 -9.12 33.61 -8.42
CA ASN A 342 -8.53 34.92 -8.18
C ASN A 342 -9.62 35.95 -7.89
N PHE A 343 -9.52 36.65 -6.76
CA PHE A 343 -10.48 37.67 -6.32
C PHE A 343 -9.80 39.02 -6.18
N ALA A 344 -10.22 40.01 -6.97
CA ALA A 344 -9.59 41.32 -7.01
C ALA A 344 -9.96 42.19 -5.79
N VAL A 345 -8.93 42.74 -5.16
CA VAL A 345 -8.99 43.61 -3.97
C VAL A 345 -8.43 44.99 -4.31
N LEU A 346 -9.09 46.03 -3.80
CA LEU A 346 -8.66 47.42 -3.88
C LEU A 346 -8.53 48.00 -2.47
N ALA A 347 -7.37 48.59 -2.18
CA ALA A 347 -7.16 49.44 -1.02
C ALA A 347 -7.09 50.91 -1.44
N THR A 348 -7.63 51.80 -0.63
CA THR A 348 -7.60 53.25 -0.82
C THR A 348 -7.30 53.89 0.53
N ASP A 349 -6.37 54.82 0.64
CA ASP A 349 -6.10 55.58 1.88
C ASP A 349 -7.10 56.74 2.09
N SER A 350 -6.75 57.67 2.97
CA SER A 350 -7.59 58.82 3.31
C SER A 350 -7.52 60.00 2.32
N ASP A 351 -6.47 60.09 1.50
CA ASP A 351 -6.26 61.20 0.55
C ASP A 351 -6.63 60.81 -0.89
N GLY A 352 -6.79 59.50 -1.15
CA GLY A 352 -7.36 58.91 -2.35
C GLY A 352 -6.40 58.04 -3.15
N ASP A 353 -5.16 57.82 -2.71
CA ASP A 353 -4.25 56.92 -3.41
C ASP A 353 -4.68 55.46 -3.26
N THR A 354 -4.39 54.65 -4.28
CA THR A 354 -4.92 53.28 -4.39
C THR A 354 -3.87 52.24 -4.71
N ALA A 355 -4.08 51.03 -4.20
CA ALA A 355 -3.34 49.84 -4.58
C ALA A 355 -4.27 48.65 -4.81
N THR A 356 -3.89 47.75 -5.71
CA THR A 356 -4.67 46.56 -6.08
C THR A 356 -3.88 45.27 -5.92
N THR A 357 -4.55 44.20 -5.54
CA THR A 357 -3.98 42.84 -5.51
C THR A 357 -5.09 41.80 -5.73
N ASN A 358 -4.72 40.52 -5.82
CA ASN A 358 -5.67 39.41 -5.81
C ASN A 358 -5.51 38.57 -4.54
N ILE A 359 -6.62 38.09 -3.98
CA ILE A 359 -6.63 36.91 -3.13
C ILE A 359 -6.65 35.70 -4.06
N VAL A 360 -5.69 34.79 -3.90
CA VAL A 360 -5.60 33.56 -4.69
C VAL A 360 -5.95 32.37 -3.81
N ILE A 361 -6.96 31.61 -4.22
CA ILE A 361 -7.33 30.33 -3.61
C ILE A 361 -7.05 29.23 -4.63
N LYS A 362 -6.21 28.27 -4.28
CA LYS A 362 -6.11 27.00 -4.99
C LYS A 362 -7.15 26.04 -4.45
N VAL A 363 -7.91 25.45 -5.33
CA VAL A 363 -8.78 24.32 -5.05
C VAL A 363 -8.10 23.12 -5.67
N TYR A 364 -7.80 22.13 -4.85
CA TYR A 364 -7.24 20.84 -5.24
C TYR A 364 -8.37 19.85 -5.48
N ASP A 365 -8.28 19.12 -6.59
CA ASP A 365 -9.24 18.12 -7.01
C ASP A 365 -9.28 16.89 -6.11
N ASP A 366 -10.31 16.06 -6.27
CA ASP A 366 -10.43 14.75 -5.66
C ASP A 366 -10.84 13.68 -6.68
N GLY A 367 -10.02 12.65 -6.84
CA GLY A 367 -10.31 11.55 -7.76
C GLY A 367 -10.68 10.24 -7.06
N PRO A 368 -11.32 9.31 -7.79
CA PRO A 368 -11.62 7.99 -7.27
C PRO A 368 -10.35 7.16 -7.15
N LYS A 369 -10.36 6.23 -6.20
CA LYS A 369 -9.32 5.21 -6.03
C LYS A 369 -9.94 3.82 -6.10
N ALA A 370 -9.77 3.20 -7.26
CA ALA A 370 -10.09 1.78 -7.45
C ALA A 370 -9.10 0.91 -6.68
N ASN A 371 -9.57 -0.07 -5.92
CA ASN A 371 -8.77 -1.03 -5.18
C ASN A 371 -8.86 -2.41 -5.82
N ASN A 372 -7.83 -3.25 -5.65
CA ASN A 372 -7.92 -4.59 -6.23
C ASN A 372 -8.93 -5.45 -5.47
N ASP A 373 -9.67 -6.24 -6.22
CA ASP A 373 -10.66 -7.21 -5.75
C ASP A 373 -10.14 -8.63 -5.99
N VAL A 374 -10.34 -9.50 -5.01
CA VAL A 374 -10.12 -10.95 -5.12
C VAL A 374 -11.36 -11.66 -4.65
N ASN A 375 -12.01 -12.41 -5.55
CA ASN A 375 -13.16 -13.23 -5.22
C ASN A 375 -12.87 -14.69 -5.59
N THR A 376 -13.08 -15.58 -4.61
CA THR A 376 -12.89 -17.02 -4.78
C THR A 376 -14.19 -17.68 -5.19
N TYR A 377 -14.12 -18.71 -6.01
CA TYR A 377 -15.29 -19.49 -6.42
C TYR A 377 -15.07 -20.99 -6.27
N ASP A 378 -16.18 -21.68 -6.06
CA ASP A 378 -16.29 -23.12 -6.12
C ASP A 378 -16.56 -23.53 -7.56
N VAL A 379 -15.79 -24.49 -8.07
CA VAL A 379 -15.95 -25.00 -9.45
C VAL A 379 -17.27 -25.73 -9.63
N THR A 380 -17.76 -26.41 -8.59
CA THR A 380 -19.02 -27.19 -8.61
C THR A 380 -20.25 -26.27 -8.70
N GLN A 381 -20.13 -25.01 -8.24
CA GLN A 381 -21.20 -24.02 -8.30
C GLN A 381 -21.22 -23.20 -9.60
N GLY A 382 -20.26 -23.43 -10.52
CA GLY A 382 -20.25 -22.87 -11.86
C GLY A 382 -19.90 -21.37 -11.97
N GLY A 383 -19.49 -20.71 -10.88
CA GLY A 383 -19.07 -19.30 -10.91
C GLY A 383 -19.23 -18.53 -9.58
N THR A 384 -19.21 -17.20 -9.66
CA THR A 384 -19.39 -16.30 -8.51
C THR A 384 -19.95 -14.94 -8.93
N SER A 385 -20.31 -14.10 -7.96
CA SER A 385 -20.76 -12.71 -8.17
C SER A 385 -20.25 -11.80 -7.06
N GLY A 386 -20.24 -10.50 -7.32
CA GLY A 386 -19.80 -9.50 -6.35
C GLY A 386 -19.97 -8.08 -6.87
N ASN A 387 -19.29 -7.13 -6.23
CA ASN A 387 -19.29 -5.73 -6.66
C ASN A 387 -17.94 -5.08 -6.37
N VAL A 388 -17.25 -4.62 -7.43
CA VAL A 388 -15.90 -4.03 -7.33
C VAL A 388 -15.91 -2.66 -6.65
N ILE A 389 -17.00 -1.89 -6.78
CA ILE A 389 -17.10 -0.56 -6.15
C ILE A 389 -17.34 -0.71 -4.64
N THR A 390 -18.29 -1.54 -4.25
CA THR A 390 -18.62 -1.72 -2.82
C THR A 390 -17.67 -2.69 -2.11
N GLY A 391 -16.84 -3.42 -2.87
CA GLY A 391 -15.99 -4.51 -2.39
C GLY A 391 -16.78 -5.76 -1.96
N GLU A 392 -18.01 -5.93 -2.44
CA GLU A 392 -18.82 -7.11 -2.11
C GLU A 392 -18.16 -8.35 -2.70
N ASN A 393 -17.81 -9.30 -1.83
CA ASN A 393 -17.03 -10.52 -2.13
C ASN A 393 -15.62 -10.28 -2.70
N GLY A 394 -15.09 -9.05 -2.64
CA GLY A 394 -13.75 -8.72 -3.18
C GLY A 394 -12.58 -8.91 -2.19
N GLY A 395 -12.86 -9.36 -0.97
CA GLY A 395 -11.85 -9.54 0.07
C GLY A 395 -11.57 -8.28 0.91
N ALA A 396 -10.51 -8.33 1.72
CA ALA A 396 -10.20 -7.27 2.69
C ALA A 396 -9.66 -6.00 2.00
N GLY A 397 -10.35 -4.87 2.20
CA GLY A 397 -9.94 -3.59 1.61
C GLY A 397 -10.33 -3.39 0.15
N ALA A 398 -11.22 -4.24 -0.36
CA ALA A 398 -11.67 -4.22 -1.75
C ALA A 398 -12.57 -3.02 -2.09
N ALA A 399 -13.29 -2.47 -1.12
CA ALA A 399 -14.17 -1.33 -1.36
C ALA A 399 -13.38 -0.12 -1.91
N ASP A 400 -13.84 0.42 -3.03
CA ASP A 400 -13.25 1.58 -3.68
C ASP A 400 -13.42 2.85 -2.85
N GLN A 401 -12.48 3.79 -3.00
CA GLN A 401 -12.65 5.14 -2.46
C GLN A 401 -13.24 6.01 -3.55
N LEU A 402 -14.49 6.42 -3.37
CA LEU A 402 -15.19 7.28 -4.32
C LEU A 402 -14.76 8.73 -4.14
N SER A 403 -14.69 9.49 -5.24
CA SER A 403 -14.63 10.95 -5.15
C SER A 403 -15.95 11.51 -4.63
N GLN A 404 -15.94 12.78 -4.22
CA GLN A 404 -17.08 13.53 -3.71
C GLN A 404 -18.05 13.96 -4.81
N ASP A 405 -17.70 13.70 -6.06
CA ASP A 405 -18.57 13.89 -7.21
C ASP A 405 -19.80 12.98 -7.18
N ASP A 406 -20.91 13.51 -7.71
CA ASP A 406 -22.23 12.85 -7.69
C ASP A 406 -22.30 11.53 -8.48
N THR A 407 -21.29 11.16 -9.29
CA THR A 407 -21.36 9.95 -10.12
C THR A 407 -20.02 9.24 -10.23
N ASN A 408 -19.88 8.08 -9.60
CA ASN A 408 -18.74 7.17 -9.74
C ASN A 408 -19.21 5.87 -10.43
N THR A 409 -18.62 5.51 -11.57
CA THR A 409 -19.09 4.38 -12.41
C THR A 409 -17.96 3.63 -13.10
N ILE A 410 -18.16 2.33 -13.35
CA ILE A 410 -17.25 1.54 -14.19
C ILE A 410 -17.48 1.90 -15.66
N VAL A 411 -16.40 2.24 -16.37
CA VAL A 411 -16.44 2.69 -17.77
C VAL A 411 -15.67 1.78 -18.74
N LYS A 412 -14.77 0.94 -18.24
CA LYS A 412 -13.99 -0.01 -19.07
C LYS A 412 -13.68 -1.29 -18.31
N ILE A 413 -13.59 -2.39 -19.05
CA ILE A 413 -13.05 -3.68 -18.61
C ILE A 413 -12.06 -4.19 -19.64
N SER A 414 -11.03 -4.91 -19.22
CA SER A 414 -9.98 -5.44 -20.10
C SER A 414 -9.41 -6.77 -19.62
N TYR A 415 -9.05 -7.62 -20.59
CA TYR A 415 -8.44 -8.93 -20.40
C TYR A 415 -7.61 -9.28 -21.64
N GLY A 416 -6.42 -9.89 -21.47
CA GLY A 416 -5.61 -10.39 -22.60
C GLY A 416 -5.27 -9.35 -23.68
N GLY A 417 -5.20 -8.06 -23.32
CA GLY A 417 -4.98 -6.96 -24.27
C GLY A 417 -6.23 -6.46 -24.99
N THR A 418 -7.39 -7.09 -24.80
CA THR A 418 -8.70 -6.61 -25.28
C THR A 418 -9.29 -5.64 -24.26
N THR A 419 -9.90 -4.55 -24.72
CA THR A 419 -10.59 -3.56 -23.86
C THR A 419 -11.98 -3.28 -24.40
N ILE A 420 -12.98 -3.34 -23.52
CA ILE A 420 -14.40 -3.11 -23.83
C ILE A 420 -14.90 -1.95 -22.98
N ASN A 421 -15.67 -1.03 -23.58
CA ASN A 421 -16.30 0.06 -22.85
C ASN A 421 -17.59 -0.44 -22.19
N VAL A 422 -17.78 -0.06 -20.92
CA VAL A 422 -19.04 -0.29 -20.19
C VAL A 422 -19.95 0.91 -20.43
N PRO A 423 -21.15 0.73 -21.02
CA PRO A 423 -22.08 1.83 -21.25
C PRO A 423 -22.68 2.31 -19.93
N ALA A 424 -22.95 3.62 -19.83
CA ALA A 424 -23.58 4.22 -18.64
C ALA A 424 -24.94 3.57 -18.34
N GLY A 425 -25.13 3.07 -17.12
CA GLY A 425 -26.34 2.37 -16.68
C GLY A 425 -26.52 0.97 -17.31
N GLY A 426 -25.50 0.43 -17.98
CA GLY A 426 -25.53 -0.88 -18.63
C GLY A 426 -24.40 -1.78 -18.16
N PHE A 427 -24.07 -2.79 -18.97
CA PHE A 427 -23.03 -3.78 -18.67
C PHE A 427 -22.15 -4.06 -19.90
N ALA A 428 -21.00 -4.68 -19.65
CA ALA A 428 -20.15 -5.30 -20.67
C ALA A 428 -19.82 -6.74 -20.28
N GLU A 429 -19.53 -7.55 -21.29
CA GLU A 429 -19.08 -8.94 -21.12
C GLU A 429 -17.71 -9.12 -21.74
N ILE A 430 -16.84 -9.90 -21.10
CA ILE A 430 -15.50 -10.23 -21.59
C ILE A 430 -15.15 -11.68 -21.23
N GLU A 431 -14.57 -12.41 -22.18
CA GLU A 431 -14.13 -13.80 -21.98
C GLU A 431 -12.72 -13.81 -21.38
N GLY A 432 -12.55 -14.55 -20.29
CA GLY A 432 -11.28 -14.97 -19.74
C GLY A 432 -10.83 -16.32 -20.32
N ASN A 433 -9.77 -16.91 -19.75
CA ASN A 433 -9.30 -18.23 -20.17
C ASN A 433 -10.16 -19.36 -19.59
N TYR A 434 -10.76 -19.14 -18.41
CA TYR A 434 -11.48 -20.17 -17.64
C TYR A 434 -12.95 -19.83 -17.45
N GLY A 435 -13.34 -18.56 -17.58
CA GLY A 435 -14.73 -18.16 -17.49
C GLY A 435 -15.03 -16.82 -18.16
N LYS A 436 -16.30 -16.45 -18.15
CA LYS A 436 -16.84 -15.23 -18.73
C LYS A 436 -17.25 -14.25 -17.64
N LEU A 437 -16.73 -13.03 -17.70
CA LEU A 437 -17.09 -11.94 -16.79
C LEU A 437 -18.15 -11.02 -17.43
N LYS A 438 -19.22 -10.75 -16.70
CA LYS A 438 -20.22 -9.72 -17.00
C LYS A 438 -20.21 -8.67 -15.90
N ILE A 439 -19.83 -7.44 -16.22
CA ILE A 439 -19.68 -6.33 -15.27
C ILE A 439 -20.59 -5.15 -15.62
N PHE A 440 -21.28 -4.61 -14.62
CA PHE A 440 -22.22 -3.50 -14.74
C PHE A 440 -21.55 -2.17 -14.37
N SER A 441 -22.11 -1.05 -14.86
CA SER A 441 -21.56 0.29 -14.59
C SER A 441 -21.61 0.70 -13.12
N ASP A 442 -22.42 0.04 -12.30
CA ASP A 442 -22.54 0.25 -10.85
C ASP A 442 -21.56 -0.60 -10.02
N GLY A 443 -20.64 -1.30 -10.69
CA GLY A 443 -19.62 -2.15 -10.07
C GLY A 443 -20.05 -3.59 -9.83
N SER A 444 -21.35 -3.91 -9.89
CA SER A 444 -21.80 -5.30 -9.75
C SER A 444 -21.28 -6.18 -10.89
N TYR A 445 -21.04 -7.46 -10.62
CA TYR A 445 -20.59 -8.41 -11.64
C TYR A 445 -21.07 -9.84 -11.39
N GLU A 446 -21.15 -10.60 -12.49
CA GLU A 446 -21.40 -12.03 -12.53
C GLU A 446 -20.25 -12.69 -13.31
N TYR A 447 -19.69 -13.77 -12.76
CA TYR A 447 -18.66 -14.58 -13.42
C TYR A 447 -19.12 -16.02 -13.55
N THR A 448 -19.03 -16.57 -14.76
CA THR A 448 -19.50 -17.93 -15.07
C THR A 448 -18.36 -18.75 -15.66
N LEU A 449 -18.17 -19.97 -15.18
CA LEU A 449 -17.11 -20.86 -15.65
C LEU A 449 -17.45 -21.46 -17.02
N ASN A 450 -16.43 -21.55 -17.88
CA ASN A 450 -16.50 -22.22 -19.18
C ASN A 450 -15.85 -23.62 -19.14
N ARG A 451 -15.06 -23.91 -18.10
CA ARG A 451 -14.40 -25.19 -17.84
C ARG A 451 -14.22 -25.36 -16.34
N GLU A 452 -14.43 -26.56 -15.83
CA GLU A 452 -14.09 -26.94 -14.46
C GLU A 452 -12.59 -27.19 -14.39
N THR A 453 -11.86 -26.25 -13.81
CA THR A 453 -10.42 -26.35 -13.61
C THR A 453 -10.11 -25.70 -12.26
N GLU A 454 -9.72 -26.52 -11.31
CA GLU A 454 -9.42 -26.09 -9.95
C GLU A 454 -8.14 -25.25 -9.88
N GLY A 455 -8.07 -24.35 -8.89
CA GLY A 455 -6.99 -23.37 -8.79
C GLY A 455 -6.90 -22.37 -9.95
N ALA A 456 -7.79 -22.44 -10.96
CA ALA A 456 -7.76 -21.58 -12.12
C ALA A 456 -8.02 -20.12 -11.74
N SER A 457 -7.34 -19.20 -12.41
CA SER A 457 -7.46 -17.77 -12.14
C SER A 457 -7.60 -16.97 -13.42
N ASP A 458 -8.59 -16.09 -13.45
CA ASP A 458 -8.70 -15.02 -14.43
C ASP A 458 -8.55 -13.66 -13.74
N GLU A 459 -7.73 -12.79 -14.32
CA GLU A 459 -7.47 -11.44 -13.81
C GLU A 459 -7.95 -10.40 -14.83
N PHE A 460 -9.01 -9.67 -14.46
CA PHE A 460 -9.60 -8.62 -15.28
C PHE A 460 -9.20 -7.25 -14.75
N ARG A 461 -8.96 -6.28 -15.64
CA ARG A 461 -8.70 -4.89 -15.23
C ARG A 461 -9.89 -4.02 -15.54
N TYR A 462 -10.45 -3.37 -14.51
CA TYR A 462 -11.55 -2.43 -14.66
C TYR A 462 -11.07 -0.97 -14.52
N THR A 463 -11.89 -0.03 -14.99
CA THR A 463 -11.65 1.41 -14.84
C THR A 463 -12.88 2.07 -14.21
N LEU A 464 -12.69 2.59 -13.00
CA LEU A 464 -13.61 3.48 -12.32
C LEU A 464 -13.42 4.91 -12.84
N LYS A 465 -14.51 5.63 -13.03
CA LYS A 465 -14.53 7.03 -13.47
C LYS A 465 -15.56 7.81 -12.66
N ASP A 466 -15.21 9.03 -12.27
CA ASP A 466 -16.14 9.92 -11.57
C ASP A 466 -16.87 10.93 -12.48
N GLY A 467 -17.40 12.00 -11.88
CA GLY A 467 -18.35 12.94 -12.47
C GLY A 467 -17.70 13.92 -13.43
N ASP A 468 -16.56 14.51 -13.05
CA ASP A 468 -15.80 15.42 -13.90
C ASP A 468 -14.84 14.70 -14.87
N GLY A 469 -14.50 13.46 -14.52
CA GLY A 469 -14.05 12.43 -15.42
C GLY A 469 -12.67 11.86 -15.17
N ASP A 470 -12.14 12.13 -13.98
CA ASP A 470 -11.04 11.45 -13.37
C ASP A 470 -11.21 9.92 -13.38
N THR A 471 -10.11 9.20 -13.59
CA THR A 471 -10.14 7.73 -13.75
C THR A 471 -9.16 7.01 -12.85
N SER A 472 -9.56 5.84 -12.38
CA SER A 472 -8.76 4.93 -11.55
C SER A 472 -8.91 3.50 -12.04
N THR A 473 -7.84 2.71 -12.01
CA THR A 473 -7.88 1.33 -12.51
C THR A 473 -7.40 0.35 -11.46
N ALA A 474 -8.08 -0.78 -11.35
CA ALA A 474 -7.69 -1.88 -10.48
C ALA A 474 -7.97 -3.24 -11.13
N LEU A 475 -7.58 -4.30 -10.45
CA LEU A 475 -7.70 -5.68 -10.88
C LEU A 475 -8.84 -6.35 -10.12
N LEU A 476 -9.69 -7.08 -10.85
CA LEU A 476 -10.60 -8.09 -10.31
C LEU A 476 -10.02 -9.45 -10.63
N GLN A 477 -9.49 -10.12 -9.61
CA GLN A 477 -9.03 -11.49 -9.69
C GLN A 477 -10.15 -12.44 -9.27
N LEU A 478 -10.47 -13.37 -10.16
CA LEU A 478 -11.44 -14.42 -9.93
C LEU A 478 -10.69 -15.74 -9.91
N LYS A 479 -10.69 -16.42 -8.76
CA LYS A 479 -9.84 -17.60 -8.52
C LYS A 479 -10.65 -18.77 -7.99
N GLY A 480 -10.47 -19.96 -8.56
CA GLY A 480 -10.98 -21.19 -7.95
C GLY A 480 -10.29 -21.47 -6.61
N TYR A 481 -10.92 -22.27 -5.75
CA TYR A 481 -10.23 -22.84 -4.60
C TYR A 481 -9.00 -23.66 -5.07
N ASP A 482 -7.90 -23.59 -4.30
CA ASP A 482 -6.70 -24.37 -4.58
C ASP A 482 -6.85 -25.75 -3.93
N PRO A 483 -6.63 -26.85 -4.66
CA PRO A 483 -6.66 -28.18 -4.06
C PRO A 483 -5.46 -28.38 -3.13
N VAL A 484 -5.69 -29.06 -2.03
CA VAL A 484 -4.67 -29.45 -1.05
C VAL A 484 -4.37 -30.94 -1.13
N LEU A 485 -3.15 -31.29 -0.72
CA LEU A 485 -2.70 -32.66 -0.54
C LEU A 485 -2.35 -32.83 0.91
N ILE A 486 -3.11 -33.64 1.63
CA ILE A 486 -2.89 -33.92 3.04
C ILE A 486 -2.58 -35.40 3.18
N VAL A 487 -1.47 -35.69 3.85
CA VAL A 487 -1.05 -37.04 4.21
C VAL A 487 -0.97 -37.07 5.72
N GLY A 488 -1.72 -37.97 6.34
CA GLY A 488 -1.84 -38.06 7.78
C GLY A 488 -0.61 -38.68 8.44
N GLU A 489 -0.39 -38.22 9.67
CA GLU A 489 0.33 -38.98 10.70
C GLU A 489 -0.55 -38.78 11.96
N ASN A 490 -1.46 -39.70 12.22
CA ASN A 490 -2.53 -39.58 13.20
C ASN A 490 -2.01 -39.78 14.66
N VAL A 491 -2.91 -40.00 15.62
CA VAL A 491 -2.57 -40.04 17.06
C VAL A 491 -1.97 -41.39 17.50
N ASP A 492 -2.16 -42.43 16.70
CA ASP A 492 -1.63 -43.79 16.82
C ASP A 492 -0.26 -43.97 16.13
N ASP A 493 0.08 -43.09 15.18
CA ASP A 493 1.35 -43.04 14.47
C ASP A 493 2.49 -42.47 15.30
N LYS A 494 3.06 -43.29 16.18
CA LYS A 494 4.31 -42.92 16.87
C LYS A 494 5.53 -43.11 15.97
N GLY A 495 5.92 -42.07 15.20
CA GLY A 495 6.98 -42.25 14.20
C GLY A 495 7.89 -41.10 13.75
N THR A 496 8.41 -40.20 14.60
CA THR A 496 9.66 -39.40 14.36
C THR A 496 9.86 -38.62 13.04
N SER A 497 8.83 -38.34 12.25
CA SER A 497 8.93 -37.53 11.02
C SER A 497 9.42 -36.11 11.33
N THR A 498 10.40 -35.59 10.56
CA THR A 498 11.00 -34.26 10.77
C THR A 498 10.54 -33.20 9.77
N THR A 499 9.48 -33.46 9.00
CA THR A 499 8.94 -32.53 8.00
C THR A 499 7.65 -31.91 8.55
N PRO A 500 7.37 -30.60 8.39
CA PRO A 500 6.17 -30.00 8.96
C PRO A 500 4.92 -30.44 8.18
N TYR A 501 3.98 -31.12 8.83
CA TYR A 501 2.61 -31.33 8.35
C TYR A 501 1.64 -30.99 9.49
N GLU A 502 0.52 -30.33 9.17
CA GLU A 502 -0.47 -29.89 10.14
C GLU A 502 -1.59 -30.92 10.19
N VAL A 503 -1.59 -31.78 11.22
CA VAL A 503 -2.80 -32.50 11.64
C VAL A 503 -3.76 -31.43 12.16
N GLY A 504 -4.96 -31.31 11.59
CA GLY A 504 -5.93 -30.21 11.78
C GLY A 504 -6.10 -29.63 13.19
N ASP A 505 -7.30 -29.67 13.76
CA ASP A 505 -7.63 -28.99 15.03
C ASP A 505 -7.11 -29.71 16.29
N GLY A 506 -6.27 -30.74 16.10
CA GLY A 506 -5.78 -31.62 17.17
C GLY A 506 -6.77 -32.71 17.59
N SER A 507 -7.83 -32.97 16.81
CA SER A 507 -8.79 -34.07 17.02
C SER A 507 -8.35 -35.43 16.47
N GLY A 508 -7.37 -35.46 15.56
CA GLY A 508 -6.97 -36.66 14.81
C GLY A 508 -7.77 -36.90 13.52
N VAL A 509 -8.62 -35.96 13.10
CA VAL A 509 -9.34 -36.00 11.81
C VAL A 509 -8.56 -35.23 10.74
N ILE A 510 -8.44 -35.80 9.54
CA ILE A 510 -7.91 -35.16 8.35
C ILE A 510 -9.08 -34.52 7.60
N THR A 511 -9.02 -33.22 7.35
CA THR A 511 -10.13 -32.49 6.71
C THR A 511 -9.60 -31.70 5.52
N GLY A 512 -10.20 -31.95 4.36
CA GLY A 512 -10.00 -31.17 3.15
C GLY A 512 -10.68 -29.79 3.23
N GLY A 513 -10.62 -29.09 2.11
CA GLY A 513 -11.08 -27.75 1.88
C GLY A 513 -12.35 -27.72 1.04
N LYS A 514 -12.26 -27.01 -0.09
CA LYS A 514 -13.39 -26.65 -0.96
C LYS A 514 -13.11 -26.89 -2.45
N ALA A 515 -12.00 -27.56 -2.73
CA ALA A 515 -11.56 -27.97 -4.05
C ALA A 515 -11.42 -29.49 -3.99
N GLY A 516 -11.22 -30.15 -5.14
CA GLY A 516 -10.96 -31.57 -5.20
C GLY A 516 -9.61 -31.92 -4.60
N ASP A 517 -9.61 -32.15 -3.30
CA ASP A 517 -8.45 -32.37 -2.48
C ASP A 517 -8.01 -33.83 -2.55
N ILE A 518 -6.75 -34.09 -2.20
CA ILE A 518 -6.25 -35.45 -2.06
C ILE A 518 -5.89 -35.66 -0.59
N LEU A 519 -6.55 -36.62 0.03
CA LEU A 519 -6.36 -36.98 1.43
C LEU A 519 -5.84 -38.42 1.49
N VAL A 520 -4.80 -38.64 2.28
CA VAL A 520 -4.20 -39.96 2.52
C VAL A 520 -4.08 -40.12 4.02
N GLY A 521 -4.63 -41.18 4.61
CA GLY A 521 -4.58 -41.35 6.07
C GLY A 521 -3.17 -41.55 6.58
N ASP A 522 -2.34 -42.24 5.79
CA ASP A 522 -0.99 -42.62 6.21
C ASP A 522 0.15 -42.25 5.28
N VAL A 523 1.28 -41.92 5.90
CA VAL A 523 2.58 -41.82 5.19
C VAL A 523 3.11 -43.19 4.73
N GLY A 524 2.69 -44.27 5.38
CA GLY A 524 3.22 -45.59 5.09
C GLY A 524 4.55 -45.89 5.78
N GLY A 525 5.25 -46.91 5.27
CA GLY A 525 6.64 -47.17 5.64
C GLY A 525 6.95 -48.65 5.77
N GLY A 526 8.04 -49.08 5.14
CA GLY A 526 8.70 -50.35 5.42
C GLY A 526 9.86 -50.13 6.38
N LYS A 527 9.85 -50.76 7.57
CA LYS A 527 11.06 -50.83 8.40
C LYS A 527 11.89 -52.04 7.99
N SER A 528 13.15 -51.79 7.66
CA SER A 528 14.22 -52.78 7.87
C SER A 528 14.62 -52.78 9.35
N THR A 529 13.70 -53.01 10.28
CA THR A 529 14.10 -53.24 11.67
C THR A 529 14.74 -54.63 11.75
N PRO A 530 15.97 -54.76 12.27
CA PRO A 530 16.49 -56.07 12.62
C PRO A 530 15.64 -56.56 13.78
N VAL A 531 14.67 -57.43 13.49
CA VAL A 531 14.18 -58.35 14.50
C VAL A 531 15.40 -59.17 14.89
N ASP A 532 15.74 -59.33 16.16
CA ASP A 532 16.83 -60.23 16.54
C ASP A 532 16.33 -61.69 16.41
N LYS A 533 16.12 -62.18 15.18
CA LYS A 533 15.52 -63.49 14.88
C LYS A 533 16.33 -64.29 13.88
N ASP A 534 16.36 -65.61 14.09
CA ASP A 534 16.90 -66.55 13.13
C ASP A 534 15.79 -66.99 12.14
N TYR A 535 16.17 -67.25 10.88
CA TYR A 535 15.23 -67.65 9.82
C TYR A 535 15.66 -68.93 9.09
N ASN A 536 14.70 -69.80 8.84
CA ASN A 536 14.82 -70.90 7.88
C ASN A 536 14.02 -70.57 6.62
N VAL A 537 14.67 -70.52 5.46
CA VAL A 537 14.00 -70.25 4.19
C VAL A 537 14.15 -71.46 3.28
N VAL A 538 13.04 -72.02 2.81
CA VAL A 538 13.02 -73.07 1.79
C VAL A 538 12.61 -72.45 0.46
N LEU A 539 13.36 -72.70 -0.60
CA LEU A 539 13.08 -72.24 -1.96
C LEU A 539 12.79 -73.45 -2.84
N ILE A 540 11.52 -73.71 -3.11
CA ILE A 540 11.06 -74.72 -4.06
C ILE A 540 10.91 -74.05 -5.42
N LEU A 541 11.82 -74.36 -6.33
CA LEU A 541 12.01 -73.60 -7.58
C LEU A 541 11.70 -74.45 -8.81
N ASP A 542 10.63 -74.11 -9.52
CA ASP A 542 10.30 -74.73 -10.78
C ASP A 542 11.36 -74.38 -11.84
N ILE A 543 11.94 -75.41 -12.44
CA ILE A 543 12.87 -75.29 -13.56
C ILE A 543 12.40 -76.09 -14.78
N SER A 544 11.11 -76.44 -14.85
CA SER A 544 10.49 -77.22 -15.92
C SER A 544 10.65 -76.59 -17.31
N GLY A 545 10.24 -77.32 -18.35
CA GLY A 545 10.41 -76.87 -19.74
C GLY A 545 9.72 -75.54 -20.07
N SER A 546 8.59 -75.22 -19.42
CA SER A 546 7.85 -73.97 -19.60
C SER A 546 8.64 -72.75 -19.15
N MET A 547 9.49 -72.90 -18.13
CA MET A 547 10.37 -71.85 -17.63
C MET A 547 11.41 -71.38 -18.67
N GLY A 548 11.66 -72.18 -19.71
CA GLY A 548 12.55 -71.84 -20.81
C GLY A 548 14.03 -72.07 -20.48
N SER A 549 14.90 -71.18 -20.96
CA SER A 549 16.36 -71.38 -20.95
C SER A 549 17.07 -70.50 -19.94
N ARG A 550 17.85 -71.12 -19.05
CA ARG A 550 18.72 -70.47 -18.06
C ARG A 550 19.65 -69.37 -18.59
N THR A 551 19.95 -69.34 -19.90
CA THR A 551 20.87 -68.36 -20.51
C THR A 551 20.17 -67.28 -21.33
N SER A 552 18.86 -67.40 -21.56
CA SER A 552 18.09 -66.43 -22.32
C SER A 552 17.50 -65.38 -21.38
N THR A 553 17.93 -64.13 -21.53
CA THR A 553 17.55 -63.02 -20.65
C THR A 553 16.04 -62.75 -20.63
N SER A 554 15.30 -63.18 -21.65
CA SER A 554 13.84 -63.04 -21.73
C SER A 554 13.07 -64.22 -21.14
N SER A 555 13.73 -65.30 -20.72
CA SER A 555 13.06 -66.49 -20.18
C SER A 555 12.70 -66.34 -18.70
N LYS A 556 11.60 -67.00 -18.28
CA LYS A 556 11.18 -67.06 -16.87
C LYS A 556 12.26 -67.65 -15.98
N TYR A 557 12.96 -68.69 -16.45
CA TYR A 557 14.07 -69.31 -15.71
C TYR A 557 15.22 -68.34 -15.45
N TYR A 558 15.66 -67.55 -16.44
CA TYR A 558 16.73 -66.57 -16.22
C TYR A 558 16.30 -65.52 -15.19
N LYS A 559 15.06 -65.02 -15.29
CA LYS A 559 14.51 -64.01 -14.38
C LYS A 559 14.35 -64.57 -12.96
N LEU A 560 13.93 -65.83 -12.81
CA LEU A 560 13.87 -66.53 -11.53
C LEU A 560 15.25 -66.59 -10.86
N ILE A 561 16.31 -66.97 -11.58
CA ILE A 561 17.67 -67.00 -11.00
C ILE A 561 18.08 -65.61 -10.51
N LYS A 562 17.75 -64.55 -11.27
CA LYS A 562 18.06 -63.18 -10.89
C LYS A 562 17.29 -62.70 -9.67
N ALA A 563 16.00 -62.98 -9.62
CA ALA A 563 15.16 -62.62 -8.49
C ALA A 563 15.62 -63.34 -7.20
N VAL A 564 15.95 -64.64 -7.29
CA VAL A 564 16.48 -65.39 -6.13
C VAL A 564 17.90 -64.95 -5.76
N GLU A 565 18.76 -64.61 -6.73
CA GLU A 565 20.09 -64.03 -6.45
C GLU A 565 19.98 -62.73 -5.64
N ASN A 566 19.03 -61.87 -5.99
CA ASN A 566 18.77 -60.63 -5.26
C ASN A 566 18.17 -60.89 -3.88
N LEU A 567 17.18 -61.79 -3.76
CA LEU A 567 16.63 -62.21 -2.47
C LEU A 567 17.71 -62.79 -1.54
N LEU A 568 18.65 -63.60 -2.06
CA LEU A 568 19.80 -64.08 -1.29
C LEU A 568 20.72 -62.94 -0.83
N GLY A 569 20.85 -61.87 -1.62
CA GLY A 569 21.55 -60.65 -1.23
C GLY A 569 20.86 -59.92 -0.09
N ASP A 570 19.52 -59.79 -0.16
CA ASP A 570 18.70 -59.17 0.88
C ASP A 570 18.78 -59.98 2.19
N LEU A 571 18.63 -61.31 2.10
CA LEU A 571 18.79 -62.24 3.23
C LEU A 571 20.20 -62.19 3.85
N HIS A 572 21.25 -61.91 3.06
CA HIS A 572 22.61 -61.74 3.57
C HIS A 572 22.84 -60.39 4.26
N ALA A 573 22.21 -59.33 3.74
CA ALA A 573 22.34 -57.99 4.30
C ALA A 573 21.76 -57.91 5.72
N TYR A 574 20.80 -58.79 6.04
CA TYR A 574 20.24 -58.94 7.36
C TYR A 574 21.28 -59.20 8.45
N GLN A 575 21.20 -58.41 9.53
CA GLN A 575 22.12 -58.47 10.67
C GLN A 575 21.46 -58.92 11.98
N GLY A 576 20.17 -59.27 11.95
CA GLY A 576 19.39 -59.60 13.16
C GLY A 576 19.54 -61.05 13.66
N GLY A 577 20.11 -61.96 12.86
CA GLY A 577 20.26 -63.36 13.23
C GLY A 577 20.83 -64.23 12.12
N GLU A 578 20.88 -65.55 12.38
CA GLU A 578 21.32 -66.55 11.41
C GLU A 578 20.19 -66.87 10.41
N VAL A 579 20.53 -66.93 9.11
CA VAL A 579 19.61 -67.26 8.03
C VAL A 579 20.13 -68.48 7.30
N LYS A 580 19.36 -69.57 7.31
CA LYS A 580 19.63 -70.76 6.50
C LYS A 580 18.65 -70.84 5.34
N VAL A 581 19.20 -71.01 4.14
CA VAL A 581 18.41 -71.19 2.92
C VAL A 581 18.59 -72.61 2.39
N HIS A 582 17.49 -73.34 2.17
CA HIS A 582 17.46 -74.63 1.50
C HIS A 582 16.83 -74.50 0.12
N ILE A 583 17.55 -74.85 -0.94
CA ILE A 583 17.10 -74.69 -2.32
C ILE A 583 16.79 -76.06 -2.92
N ILE A 584 15.56 -76.24 -3.42
CA ILE A 584 15.04 -77.46 -4.05
C ILE A 584 14.58 -77.10 -5.48
N PRO A 585 15.43 -77.30 -6.50
CA PRO A 585 15.00 -77.18 -7.89
C PRO A 585 14.14 -78.38 -8.28
N PHE A 586 13.09 -78.19 -9.09
CA PHE A 586 12.26 -79.31 -9.52
C PHE A 586 11.79 -79.18 -10.98
N GLU A 587 11.51 -80.34 -11.58
CA GLU A 587 10.73 -80.46 -12.81
C GLU A 587 9.77 -81.64 -12.66
N SER A 588 9.95 -82.75 -13.38
CA SER A 588 9.15 -83.97 -13.19
C SER A 588 9.44 -84.66 -11.84
N TYR A 589 10.50 -84.25 -11.17
CA TYR A 589 10.98 -84.72 -9.88
C TYR A 589 11.78 -83.61 -9.20
N ALA A 590 11.97 -83.73 -7.89
CA ALA A 590 12.87 -82.90 -7.10
C ALA A 590 14.33 -83.25 -7.46
N HIS A 591 15.09 -82.25 -7.91
CA HIS A 591 16.54 -82.38 -8.05
C HIS A 591 17.20 -82.32 -6.67
N PRO A 592 18.41 -82.88 -6.49
CA PRO A 592 19.10 -82.84 -5.20
C PRO A 592 19.23 -81.40 -4.65
N GLY A 593 18.52 -81.12 -3.57
CA GLY A 593 18.57 -79.82 -2.88
C GLY A 593 19.83 -79.62 -2.05
N ALA A 594 20.08 -78.38 -1.64
CA ALA A 594 21.23 -78.02 -0.81
C ALA A 594 20.90 -76.90 0.19
N THR A 595 21.56 -76.94 1.37
CA THR A 595 21.38 -75.96 2.45
C THR A 595 22.59 -75.03 2.54
N PHE A 596 22.36 -73.74 2.71
CA PHE A 596 23.38 -72.70 2.78
C PHE A 596 23.14 -71.78 3.98
N ASP A 597 24.20 -71.45 4.71
CA ASP A 597 24.19 -70.40 5.73
C ASP A 597 24.51 -69.06 5.06
N VAL A 598 23.45 -68.30 4.72
CA VAL A 598 23.56 -67.07 3.93
C VAL A 598 23.87 -65.85 4.80
N SER A 599 23.97 -66.01 6.13
CA SER A 599 24.53 -64.98 7.00
C SER A 599 26.03 -64.78 6.77
N THR A 600 26.69 -65.72 6.09
CA THR A 600 28.12 -65.62 5.74
C THR A 600 28.33 -65.31 4.26
N PRO A 601 29.31 -64.45 3.89
CA PRO A 601 29.63 -64.19 2.48
C PRO A 601 30.00 -65.46 1.69
N ALA A 602 30.55 -66.47 2.38
CA ALA A 602 30.90 -67.75 1.78
C ALA A 602 29.65 -68.59 1.44
N GLY A 603 28.64 -68.61 2.33
CA GLY A 603 27.40 -69.34 2.08
C GLY A 603 26.54 -68.69 1.00
N VAL A 604 26.48 -67.37 0.92
CA VAL A 604 25.83 -66.65 -0.20
C VAL A 604 26.50 -66.99 -1.52
N SER A 605 27.84 -66.92 -1.57
CA SER A 605 28.59 -67.27 -2.79
C SER A 605 28.36 -68.73 -3.21
N ALA A 606 28.23 -69.64 -2.24
CA ALA A 606 27.91 -71.05 -2.49
C ALA A 606 26.46 -71.23 -2.99
N ALA A 607 25.49 -70.53 -2.41
CA ALA A 607 24.09 -70.54 -2.83
C ALA A 607 23.92 -70.00 -4.26
N ILE A 608 24.53 -68.85 -4.56
CA ILE A 608 24.57 -68.29 -5.92
C ILE A 608 25.23 -69.29 -6.88
N SER A 609 26.36 -69.89 -6.50
CA SER A 609 27.01 -70.91 -7.33
C SER A 609 26.11 -72.11 -7.57
N PHE A 610 25.31 -72.54 -6.59
CA PHE A 610 24.33 -73.62 -6.77
C PHE A 610 23.25 -73.22 -7.78
N LEU A 611 22.64 -72.03 -7.62
CA LEU A 611 21.63 -71.49 -8.55
C LEU A 611 22.11 -71.47 -10.00
N TYR A 612 23.31 -70.94 -10.24
CA TYR A 612 23.92 -70.87 -11.57
C TYR A 612 24.38 -72.23 -12.12
N ASN A 613 24.34 -73.30 -11.33
CA ASN A 613 24.65 -74.67 -11.75
C ASN A 613 23.41 -75.58 -11.86
N MET A 614 22.22 -75.12 -11.48
CA MET A 614 20.97 -75.83 -11.72
C MET A 614 20.77 -76.05 -13.23
N SER A 615 20.30 -77.24 -13.62
CA SER A 615 20.08 -77.60 -15.02
C SER A 615 18.74 -78.26 -15.19
N ASN A 616 17.98 -77.85 -16.21
CA ASN A 616 16.72 -78.50 -16.57
C ASN A 616 16.91 -79.43 -17.77
N ALA A 617 16.13 -80.52 -17.79
CA ALA A 617 16.11 -81.47 -18.91
C ALA A 617 14.90 -81.26 -19.84
N GLY A 618 14.16 -80.15 -19.66
CA GLY A 618 12.90 -79.91 -20.37
C GLY A 618 11.76 -80.77 -19.84
N GLY A 619 11.75 -81.04 -18.53
CA GLY A 619 10.76 -81.85 -17.86
C GLY A 619 9.40 -81.16 -17.68
N TYR A 620 8.48 -81.95 -17.16
CA TYR A 620 7.14 -81.56 -16.73
C TYR A 620 7.13 -80.93 -15.33
N THR A 621 5.96 -80.65 -14.76
CA THR A 621 5.80 -79.99 -13.46
C THR A 621 5.21 -80.95 -12.42
N ASN A 622 5.94 -81.19 -11.33
CA ASN A 622 5.54 -82.04 -10.19
C ASN A 622 5.66 -81.24 -8.89
N TYR A 623 4.56 -80.95 -8.22
CA TYR A 623 4.57 -80.19 -6.96
C TYR A 623 4.81 -81.09 -5.75
N GLU A 624 4.40 -82.35 -5.80
CA GLU A 624 4.36 -83.25 -4.65
C GLU A 624 5.77 -83.63 -4.18
N ASP A 625 6.62 -84.11 -5.10
CA ASP A 625 7.98 -84.56 -4.82
C ASP A 625 8.86 -83.48 -4.15
N PRO A 626 8.92 -82.23 -4.66
CA PRO A 626 9.69 -81.17 -3.98
C PRO A 626 9.07 -80.70 -2.65
N MET A 627 7.75 -80.80 -2.46
CA MET A 627 7.12 -80.52 -1.16
C MET A 627 7.49 -81.60 -0.13
N GLN A 628 7.50 -82.88 -0.52
CA GLN A 628 7.94 -83.97 0.34
C GLN A 628 9.41 -83.78 0.76
N ASP A 629 10.28 -83.36 -0.15
CA ASP A 629 11.68 -83.02 0.17
C ASP A 629 11.79 -81.83 1.13
N ALA A 630 10.98 -80.77 0.94
CA ALA A 630 10.93 -79.62 1.84
C ALA A 630 10.46 -80.01 3.25
N ILE A 631 9.36 -80.77 3.35
CA ILE A 631 8.81 -81.29 4.61
C ILE A 631 9.85 -82.16 5.32
N ALA A 632 10.57 -83.01 4.58
CA ALA A 632 11.63 -83.85 5.14
C ALA A 632 12.79 -83.01 5.69
N TRP A 633 13.18 -81.93 5.00
CA TRP A 633 14.21 -81.02 5.48
C TRP A 633 13.76 -80.24 6.73
N LEU A 634 12.55 -79.68 6.73
CA LEU A 634 11.97 -78.92 7.86
C LEU A 634 11.84 -79.77 9.12
N ASN A 635 11.54 -81.07 9.00
CA ASN A 635 11.49 -82.01 10.12
C ASN A 635 12.86 -82.57 10.55
N SER A 636 13.93 -82.25 9.82
CA SER A 636 15.28 -82.75 10.11
C SER A 636 15.99 -81.90 11.18
N ALA A 637 17.25 -82.24 11.48
CA ALA A 637 18.11 -81.43 12.35
C ALA A 637 18.93 -80.37 11.59
N ALA A 638 18.71 -80.20 10.28
CA ALA A 638 19.42 -79.24 9.44
C ALA A 638 18.96 -77.77 9.58
N PRO A 639 17.65 -77.48 9.72
CA PRO A 639 17.15 -76.14 10.02
C PRO A 639 17.71 -75.60 11.35
N ILE A 640 17.63 -74.29 11.57
CA ILE A 640 17.89 -73.65 12.85
C ILE A 640 16.71 -73.94 13.79
N ASP A 641 17.00 -74.43 14.99
CA ASP A 641 15.99 -74.77 16.01
C ASP A 641 15.38 -73.50 16.60
N GLY A 642 14.05 -73.39 16.62
CA GLY A 642 13.33 -72.22 17.13
C GLY A 642 13.33 -70.98 16.21
N ALA A 643 13.85 -71.10 14.99
CA ALA A 643 13.80 -70.05 13.97
C ALA A 643 12.45 -70.03 13.23
N ASP A 644 12.04 -68.83 12.77
CA ASP A 644 10.84 -68.70 11.94
C ASP A 644 11.12 -69.31 10.56
N SER A 645 10.20 -70.15 10.08
CA SER A 645 10.40 -70.95 8.87
C SER A 645 9.47 -70.48 7.76
N TYR A 646 10.03 -70.14 6.60
CA TYR A 646 9.32 -69.67 5.41
C TYR A 646 9.61 -70.60 4.23
N THR A 647 8.63 -70.84 3.37
CA THR A 647 8.80 -71.65 2.16
C THR A 647 8.26 -70.91 0.95
N TYR A 648 9.11 -70.62 -0.02
CA TYR A 648 8.70 -70.06 -1.30
C TYR A 648 8.45 -71.20 -2.27
N PHE A 649 7.21 -71.30 -2.72
CA PHE A 649 6.81 -72.23 -3.76
C PHE A 649 6.63 -71.47 -5.07
N VAL A 650 7.59 -71.60 -5.99
CA VAL A 650 7.63 -70.80 -7.22
C VAL A 650 7.42 -71.70 -8.44
N SER A 651 6.38 -71.45 -9.24
CA SER A 651 6.08 -72.21 -10.46
C SER A 651 5.44 -71.35 -11.56
N ASP A 652 5.60 -71.77 -12.83
CA ASP A 652 4.97 -71.13 -14.00
C ASP A 652 3.92 -71.98 -14.71
N GLY A 653 3.61 -73.17 -14.18
CA GLY A 653 2.81 -74.15 -14.91
C GLY A 653 2.05 -75.10 -14.01
N GLU A 654 0.99 -75.68 -14.57
CA GLU A 654 0.11 -76.62 -13.87
C GLU A 654 0.83 -77.94 -13.52
N PRO A 655 0.54 -78.53 -12.36
CA PRO A 655 1.07 -79.84 -12.00
C PRO A 655 0.45 -80.90 -12.91
N ASN A 656 1.29 -81.69 -13.57
CA ASN A 656 0.84 -82.80 -14.42
C ASN A 656 1.61 -84.10 -14.14
N ARG A 657 2.36 -84.09 -13.03
CA ARG A 657 3.08 -85.23 -12.46
C ARG A 657 2.82 -85.25 -10.95
N TYR A 658 2.77 -86.45 -10.39
CA TYR A 658 2.56 -86.71 -8.97
C TYR A 658 3.29 -88.00 -8.57
N MET A 659 3.45 -88.25 -7.28
CA MET A 659 4.08 -89.44 -6.71
C MET A 659 3.01 -90.49 -6.35
N ASP A 660 3.26 -91.75 -6.72
CA ASP A 660 2.52 -92.90 -6.19
C ASP A 660 3.53 -93.82 -5.52
N GLY A 661 3.70 -93.62 -4.21
CA GLY A 661 4.85 -94.13 -3.48
C GLY A 661 6.15 -93.55 -4.04
N ASN A 662 7.13 -94.40 -4.40
CA ASN A 662 8.44 -93.94 -4.91
C ASN A 662 8.50 -93.85 -6.44
N VAL A 663 7.37 -93.70 -7.12
CA VAL A 663 7.29 -93.69 -8.59
C VAL A 663 6.51 -92.48 -9.07
N ILE A 664 7.10 -91.70 -9.98
CA ILE A 664 6.46 -90.56 -10.63
C ILE A 664 5.47 -91.06 -11.68
N LYS A 665 4.23 -90.57 -11.59
CA LYS A 665 3.16 -90.85 -12.56
C LYS A 665 2.77 -89.61 -13.35
N THR A 666 2.14 -89.84 -14.49
CA THR A 666 1.50 -88.81 -15.30
C THR A 666 0.04 -88.69 -14.87
N GLY A 667 -0.41 -87.46 -14.60
CA GLY A 667 -1.78 -87.16 -14.22
C GLY A 667 -2.29 -85.90 -14.92
N SER A 668 -3.61 -85.72 -14.85
CA SER A 668 -4.21 -84.39 -15.10
C SER A 668 -3.90 -83.43 -13.94
N GLU A 669 -4.15 -82.14 -14.12
CA GLU A 669 -4.08 -81.12 -13.07
C GLU A 669 -4.88 -81.55 -11.82
N THR A 670 -6.16 -81.87 -11.99
CA THR A 670 -7.04 -82.30 -10.90
C THR A 670 -6.54 -83.58 -10.22
N GLU A 671 -6.05 -84.56 -11.00
CA GLU A 671 -5.52 -85.80 -10.45
C GLU A 671 -4.26 -85.54 -9.63
N SER A 672 -3.35 -84.70 -10.13
CA SER A 672 -2.09 -84.37 -9.45
C SER A 672 -2.36 -83.58 -8.16
N MET A 673 -3.21 -82.55 -8.23
CA MET A 673 -3.61 -81.77 -7.04
C MET A 673 -4.35 -82.62 -6.00
N ASN A 674 -5.18 -83.57 -6.41
CA ASN A 674 -5.83 -84.48 -5.45
C ASN A 674 -4.84 -85.37 -4.71
N GLN A 675 -3.74 -85.78 -5.34
CA GLN A 675 -2.68 -86.52 -4.64
C GLN A 675 -1.98 -85.62 -3.62
N ILE A 676 -1.61 -84.40 -4.02
CA ILE A 676 -0.99 -83.38 -3.16
C ILE A 676 -1.88 -82.98 -1.95
N ARG A 677 -3.21 -83.02 -2.12
CA ARG A 677 -4.21 -82.84 -1.04
C ARG A 677 -4.35 -84.07 -0.13
N GLY A 678 -3.61 -85.14 -0.39
CA GLY A 678 -3.57 -86.35 0.43
C GLY A 678 -4.57 -87.44 0.06
N THR A 679 -4.85 -87.65 -1.23
CA THR A 679 -5.60 -88.85 -1.69
C THR A 679 -4.91 -90.16 -1.26
N ASP A 680 -3.59 -90.14 -1.07
CA ASP A 680 -2.78 -91.26 -0.61
C ASP A 680 -2.72 -91.41 0.93
N GLY A 681 -3.28 -90.45 1.68
CA GLY A 681 -3.43 -90.46 3.14
C GLY A 681 -2.69 -89.34 3.89
N THR A 682 -1.89 -88.51 3.22
CA THR A 682 -1.20 -87.36 3.81
C THR A 682 -1.25 -86.14 2.89
N SER A 683 -1.79 -85.01 3.34
CA SER A 683 -1.77 -83.76 2.56
C SER A 683 -0.41 -83.08 2.70
N GLU A 684 0.36 -83.00 1.61
CA GLU A 684 1.61 -82.25 1.57
C GLU A 684 1.38 -80.76 1.83
N ILE A 685 0.27 -80.20 1.36
CA ILE A 685 -0.10 -78.80 1.58
C ILE A 685 -0.25 -78.53 3.08
N ASP A 686 -1.11 -79.30 3.76
CA ASP A 686 -1.35 -79.13 5.20
C ASP A 686 -0.05 -79.36 5.97
N ALA A 687 0.74 -80.38 5.60
CA ALA A 687 1.99 -80.69 6.28
C ALA A 687 3.02 -79.56 6.15
N LEU A 688 3.14 -78.96 4.97
CA LEU A 688 4.07 -77.87 4.71
C LEU A 688 3.63 -76.59 5.43
N GLN A 689 2.36 -76.19 5.31
CA GLN A 689 1.79 -75.00 5.98
C GLN A 689 1.83 -75.08 7.51
N ASN A 690 1.79 -76.30 8.09
CA ASN A 690 1.95 -76.49 9.53
C ASN A 690 3.41 -76.35 10.01
N LEU A 691 4.40 -76.46 9.11
CA LEU A 691 5.83 -76.42 9.44
C LEU A 691 6.48 -75.09 9.07
N SER A 692 5.92 -74.35 8.11
CA SER A 692 6.42 -73.07 7.65
C SER A 692 5.28 -72.18 7.13
N THR A 693 5.51 -70.87 7.13
CA THR A 693 4.69 -69.94 6.35
C THR A 693 5.04 -70.11 4.87
N VAL A 694 4.08 -70.58 4.08
CA VAL A 694 4.26 -70.85 2.65
C VAL A 694 3.85 -69.63 1.84
N ILE A 695 4.77 -69.13 1.04
CA ILE A 695 4.59 -68.04 0.08
C ILE A 695 4.49 -68.68 -1.30
N GLY A 696 3.29 -68.67 -1.86
CA GLY A 696 3.05 -69.10 -3.24
C GLY A 696 3.44 -68.01 -4.23
N VAL A 697 4.14 -68.36 -5.32
CA VAL A 697 4.49 -67.42 -6.39
C VAL A 697 4.25 -68.07 -7.76
N GLY A 698 3.29 -67.52 -8.49
CA GLY A 698 3.02 -67.89 -9.88
C GLY A 698 3.71 -66.97 -10.87
N ILE A 699 4.34 -67.51 -11.92
CA ILE A 699 5.00 -66.70 -12.96
C ILE A 699 4.26 -66.85 -14.28
N ASP A 700 3.46 -65.84 -14.65
CA ASP A 700 2.68 -65.82 -15.89
C ASP A 700 1.93 -67.15 -16.07
N ILE A 701 1.18 -67.51 -15.00
CA ILE A 701 0.51 -68.80 -14.83
C ILE A 701 -1.00 -68.73 -15.12
N GLY A 702 -1.54 -67.52 -15.30
CA GLY A 702 -2.95 -67.27 -15.61
C GLY A 702 -3.91 -67.75 -14.52
N SER A 703 -5.06 -68.30 -14.92
CA SER A 703 -6.10 -68.80 -13.99
C SER A 703 -5.67 -70.02 -13.17
N LYS A 704 -4.48 -70.58 -13.43
CA LYS A 704 -3.94 -71.73 -12.70
C LYS A 704 -3.24 -71.33 -11.39
N ILE A 705 -3.20 -70.04 -11.09
CA ILE A 705 -2.73 -69.51 -9.79
C ILE A 705 -3.51 -70.12 -8.61
N ALA A 706 -4.79 -70.49 -8.80
CA ALA A 706 -5.63 -71.15 -7.79
C ALA A 706 -5.00 -72.41 -7.16
N ASN A 707 -4.17 -73.14 -7.90
CA ASN A 707 -3.46 -74.30 -7.34
C ASN A 707 -2.35 -73.88 -6.37
N ILE A 708 -1.72 -72.73 -6.62
CA ILE A 708 -0.68 -72.14 -5.79
C ILE A 708 -1.31 -71.37 -4.61
N ASP A 709 -2.48 -70.75 -4.80
CA ASP A 709 -3.28 -70.14 -3.72
C ASP A 709 -3.56 -71.16 -2.61
N GLU A 710 -3.96 -72.38 -2.97
CA GLU A 710 -4.18 -73.47 -2.01
C GLU A 710 -2.90 -73.86 -1.24
N ILE A 711 -1.73 -73.69 -1.87
CA ILE A 711 -0.42 -74.00 -1.28
C ILE A 711 0.02 -72.86 -0.34
N ALA A 712 -0.32 -71.61 -0.65
CA ALA A 712 0.04 -70.44 0.14
C ALA A 712 -0.67 -70.45 1.51
N SER A 713 0.05 -70.12 2.59
CA SER A 713 -0.51 -70.19 3.95
C SER A 713 -1.63 -69.16 4.21
N ASN A 714 -1.62 -68.04 3.49
CA ASN A 714 -2.65 -67.01 3.52
C ASN A 714 -3.81 -67.31 2.54
N GLY A 715 -3.72 -68.38 1.74
CA GLY A 715 -4.69 -68.70 0.70
C GLY A 715 -4.60 -67.81 -0.55
N ASP A 716 -3.56 -66.99 -0.67
CA ASP A 716 -3.39 -66.02 -1.76
C ASP A 716 -1.92 -65.94 -2.22
N ALA A 717 -1.66 -66.46 -3.41
CA ALA A 717 -0.34 -66.53 -3.99
C ALA A 717 -0.02 -65.30 -4.86
N ILE A 718 1.24 -64.89 -4.86
CA ILE A 718 1.71 -63.76 -5.64
C ILE A 718 1.68 -64.11 -7.12
N ASN A 719 0.80 -63.44 -7.87
CA ASN A 719 0.62 -63.67 -9.30
C ASN A 719 1.44 -62.70 -10.17
N VAL A 720 2.65 -63.10 -10.53
CA VAL A 720 3.57 -62.30 -11.36
C VAL A 720 3.17 -62.42 -12.83
N LYS A 721 2.27 -61.55 -13.30
CA LYS A 721 1.77 -61.54 -14.69
C LYS A 721 2.87 -61.25 -15.72
N ASN A 722 3.76 -60.30 -15.43
CA ASN A 722 4.93 -60.02 -16.25
C ASN A 722 6.19 -60.56 -15.54
N PRO A 723 6.90 -61.54 -16.13
CA PRO A 723 8.06 -62.15 -15.48
C PRO A 723 9.19 -61.17 -15.11
N ASP A 724 9.26 -59.96 -15.71
CA ASP A 724 10.23 -58.93 -15.29
C ASP A 724 10.00 -58.42 -13.86
N ASP A 725 8.78 -58.51 -13.35
CA ASP A 725 8.39 -58.00 -12.02
C ASP A 725 8.66 -59.02 -10.90
N LEU A 726 9.12 -60.23 -11.27
CA LEU A 726 9.42 -61.32 -10.33
C LEU A 726 10.44 -60.94 -9.25
N ASN A 727 11.37 -60.04 -9.59
CA ASN A 727 12.33 -59.53 -8.63
C ASN A 727 11.66 -58.69 -7.53
N ALA A 728 10.76 -57.78 -7.92
CA ALA A 728 10.02 -56.95 -6.98
C ALA A 728 9.10 -57.82 -6.13
N ALA A 729 8.39 -58.77 -6.74
CA ALA A 729 7.53 -59.73 -6.07
C ALA A 729 8.26 -60.54 -4.98
N LEU A 730 9.42 -61.15 -5.29
CA LEU A 730 10.18 -61.92 -4.32
C LEU A 730 10.86 -61.05 -3.26
N SER A 731 11.30 -59.84 -3.62
CA SER A 731 11.87 -58.90 -2.65
C SER A 731 10.80 -58.41 -1.68
N GLY A 732 9.63 -57.99 -2.17
CA GLY A 732 8.47 -57.60 -1.36
C GLY A 732 7.99 -58.72 -0.44
N ALA A 733 7.96 -59.94 -0.95
CA ALA A 733 7.65 -61.15 -0.20
C ALA A 733 8.81 -61.66 0.68
N SER A 734 9.85 -60.86 0.92
CA SER A 734 10.90 -61.23 1.87
C SER A 734 10.37 -61.22 3.31
N PRO A 735 10.65 -62.24 4.14
CA PRO A 735 10.31 -62.22 5.57
C PRO A 735 11.04 -61.10 6.34
N LEU A 736 11.97 -60.41 5.69
CA LEU A 736 12.71 -59.28 6.24
C LEU A 736 12.03 -57.93 5.99
N ASN A 737 11.02 -57.89 5.12
CA ASN A 737 10.25 -56.68 4.88
C ASN A 737 9.08 -56.64 5.84
N GLN A 738 9.17 -55.75 6.83
CA GLN A 738 8.06 -55.45 7.73
C GLN A 738 7.47 -54.12 7.33
N LEU A 739 6.23 -54.17 6.83
CA LEU A 739 5.40 -52.98 6.68
C LEU A 739 4.99 -52.51 8.07
N GLU A 740 5.08 -51.21 8.32
CA GLU A 740 4.49 -50.60 9.50
C GLU A 740 2.97 -50.72 9.42
N GLY A 741 2.28 -50.85 10.56
CA GLY A 741 0.81 -50.74 10.55
C GLY A 741 0.37 -49.37 10.04
N VAL A 742 -0.85 -49.30 9.52
CA VAL A 742 -1.51 -48.06 9.08
C VAL A 742 -2.44 -47.53 10.16
N GLY A 743 -3.17 -48.41 10.85
CA GLY A 743 -4.02 -47.93 11.94
C GLY A 743 -5.27 -47.24 11.40
N SER A 744 -6.15 -46.75 12.27
CA SER A 744 -7.49 -46.33 11.84
C SER A 744 -7.60 -44.83 11.67
N ASP A 745 -8.02 -44.38 10.50
CA ASP A 745 -8.11 -42.97 10.16
C ASP A 745 -9.53 -42.43 10.04
N HIS A 746 -9.64 -41.10 10.15
CA HIS A 746 -10.88 -40.38 9.90
C HIS A 746 -10.59 -39.22 8.95
N LEU A 747 -11.11 -39.32 7.72
CA LEU A 747 -10.90 -38.38 6.64
C LEU A 747 -12.22 -37.79 6.16
N VAL A 748 -12.24 -36.48 5.96
CA VAL A 748 -13.41 -35.72 5.49
C VAL A 748 -12.98 -34.81 4.34
N GLY A 749 -13.46 -35.05 3.12
CA GLY A 749 -13.15 -34.29 1.91
C GLY A 749 -13.63 -32.84 1.99
N GLY A 750 -14.95 -32.64 2.00
CA GLY A 750 -15.56 -31.32 2.16
C GLY A 750 -16.45 -30.93 0.98
N ASP A 751 -16.12 -29.82 0.32
CA ASP A 751 -16.73 -29.48 -0.98
C ASP A 751 -15.66 -29.70 -2.07
N GLY A 752 -16.05 -30.06 -3.29
CA GLY A 752 -15.12 -30.33 -4.39
C GLY A 752 -15.07 -31.82 -4.72
N ASN A 753 -14.37 -32.20 -5.80
CA ASN A 753 -14.27 -33.60 -6.21
C ASN A 753 -13.04 -34.24 -5.55
N ASP A 754 -13.21 -34.73 -4.34
CA ASP A 754 -12.14 -35.19 -3.46
C ASP A 754 -11.67 -36.60 -3.80
N MET A 755 -10.41 -36.89 -3.45
CA MET A 755 -9.83 -38.22 -3.56
C MET A 755 -9.23 -38.61 -2.21
N ILE A 756 -9.80 -39.64 -1.61
CA ILE A 756 -9.54 -40.03 -0.22
C ILE A 756 -9.03 -41.47 -0.20
N PHE A 757 -7.85 -41.65 0.37
CA PHE A 757 -7.23 -42.93 0.66
C PHE A 757 -7.23 -43.13 2.18
N GLY A 758 -7.84 -44.22 2.65
CA GLY A 758 -7.88 -44.60 4.07
C GLY A 758 -6.49 -44.80 4.61
N ASP A 759 -5.75 -45.72 4.01
CA ASP A 759 -4.36 -46.03 4.36
C ASP A 759 -3.30 -45.38 3.43
N ALA A 760 -2.08 -45.93 3.40
CA ALA A 760 -0.97 -45.39 2.61
C ALA A 760 -0.91 -45.90 1.15
N LEU A 761 -0.52 -45.00 0.25
CA LEU A 761 -0.41 -45.27 -1.19
C LEU A 761 0.60 -46.38 -1.55
N PHE A 762 0.19 -47.29 -2.45
CA PHE A 762 1.05 -48.31 -3.05
C PHE A 762 1.95 -47.74 -4.14
N THR A 763 3.19 -47.40 -3.79
CA THR A 763 4.12 -46.63 -4.65
C THR A 763 5.31 -47.43 -5.18
N ASP A 764 5.34 -48.74 -4.99
CA ASP A 764 6.52 -49.57 -5.28
C ASP A 764 6.87 -49.63 -6.77
N ASP A 765 5.86 -49.69 -7.64
CA ASP A 765 6.04 -49.64 -9.09
C ASP A 765 6.57 -48.28 -9.56
N LEU A 766 6.10 -47.20 -8.94
CA LEU A 766 6.58 -45.84 -9.19
C LEU A 766 8.04 -45.69 -8.76
N ALA A 767 8.40 -46.20 -7.57
CA ALA A 767 9.77 -46.18 -7.09
C ALA A 767 10.73 -46.91 -8.05
N THR A 768 10.32 -48.10 -8.49
CA THR A 768 11.11 -48.93 -9.40
C THR A 768 11.28 -48.26 -10.75
N SER A 769 10.21 -47.75 -11.35
CA SER A 769 10.24 -47.10 -12.66
C SER A 769 11.05 -45.80 -12.66
N HIS A 770 11.14 -45.09 -11.53
CA HIS A 770 11.96 -43.88 -11.36
C HIS A 770 13.38 -44.15 -10.82
N GLY A 771 13.72 -45.42 -10.57
CA GLY A 771 15.04 -45.86 -10.11
C GLY A 771 15.37 -45.37 -8.70
N LEU A 772 14.37 -45.28 -7.82
CA LEU A 772 14.53 -44.87 -6.44
C LEU A 772 14.90 -46.07 -5.56
N GLY A 773 15.85 -45.87 -4.65
CA GLY A 773 16.21 -46.86 -3.64
C GLY A 773 15.34 -46.68 -2.39
N THR A 774 14.16 -47.29 -2.38
CA THR A 774 13.23 -47.36 -1.24
C THR A 774 13.01 -48.82 -0.84
N ALA A 775 12.62 -49.05 0.41
CA ALA A 775 12.09 -50.35 0.81
C ALA A 775 10.71 -50.56 0.15
N PRO A 776 10.28 -51.81 -0.10
CA PRO A 776 8.90 -52.09 -0.48
C PRO A 776 7.90 -51.55 0.56
N GLY A 777 6.77 -51.02 0.11
CA GLY A 777 5.74 -50.36 0.93
C GLY A 777 6.19 -49.02 1.53
N ALA A 778 7.10 -48.31 0.88
CA ALA A 778 7.61 -47.02 1.35
C ALA A 778 6.56 -45.88 1.31
N GLY A 779 5.42 -46.10 0.65
CA GLY A 779 4.32 -45.15 0.60
C GLY A 779 4.75 -43.75 0.18
N TRP A 780 4.43 -42.76 1.02
CA TRP A 780 4.67 -41.36 0.75
C TRP A 780 6.15 -40.98 0.55
N GLU A 781 7.10 -41.77 1.07
CA GLU A 781 8.54 -41.52 0.91
C GLU A 781 8.93 -41.46 -0.58
N VAL A 782 8.25 -42.20 -1.45
CA VAL A 782 8.52 -42.23 -2.90
C VAL A 782 8.27 -40.85 -3.52
N PHE A 783 7.09 -40.26 -3.28
CA PHE A 783 6.76 -38.92 -3.78
C PHE A 783 7.68 -37.85 -3.17
N ALA A 784 8.02 -37.96 -1.88
CA ALA A 784 8.98 -37.05 -1.25
C ALA A 784 10.37 -37.09 -1.93
N LYS A 785 10.84 -38.27 -2.34
CA LYS A 785 12.09 -38.43 -3.09
C LYS A 785 12.00 -37.89 -4.52
N LEU A 786 10.86 -38.07 -5.19
CA LEU A 786 10.61 -37.48 -6.52
C LEU A 786 10.69 -35.96 -6.48
N GLU A 787 9.96 -35.33 -5.55
CA GLU A 787 9.94 -33.87 -5.36
C GLU A 787 11.31 -33.30 -4.92
N ALA A 788 12.15 -34.13 -4.28
CA ALA A 788 13.53 -33.79 -3.96
C ALA A 788 14.51 -33.94 -5.14
N GLY A 789 14.02 -34.30 -6.33
CA GLY A 789 14.81 -34.47 -7.54
C GLY A 789 15.71 -35.72 -7.53
N GLN A 790 15.34 -36.75 -6.77
CA GLN A 790 16.13 -37.99 -6.65
C GLN A 790 15.79 -39.03 -7.73
N SER A 791 14.78 -38.78 -8.56
CA SER A 791 14.48 -39.65 -9.70
C SER A 791 15.65 -39.70 -10.68
N THR A 792 15.93 -40.90 -11.18
CA THR A 792 16.90 -41.10 -12.26
C THR A 792 16.31 -40.81 -13.66
N VAL A 793 14.98 -40.75 -13.76
CA VAL A 793 14.22 -40.59 -15.01
C VAL A 793 13.67 -39.17 -15.14
N ASP A 794 13.14 -38.60 -14.05
CA ASP A 794 12.60 -37.24 -14.02
C ASP A 794 13.05 -36.43 -12.80
N PRO A 795 14.22 -35.78 -12.85
CA PRO A 795 14.70 -34.93 -11.76
C PRO A 795 13.91 -33.63 -11.57
N GLY A 796 12.99 -33.30 -12.49
CA GLY A 796 12.22 -32.06 -12.50
C GLY A 796 10.84 -32.16 -11.83
N TRP A 797 10.50 -33.34 -11.30
CA TRP A 797 9.20 -33.65 -10.71
C TRP A 797 8.77 -32.64 -9.64
N THR A 798 7.59 -32.07 -9.81
CA THR A 798 7.00 -31.04 -8.94
C THR A 798 5.81 -31.59 -8.15
N ARG A 799 5.34 -30.83 -7.15
CA ARG A 799 4.10 -31.14 -6.42
C ARG A 799 2.87 -31.24 -7.34
N ALA A 800 2.84 -30.46 -8.42
CA ALA A 800 1.75 -30.55 -9.38
C ALA A 800 1.77 -31.90 -10.12
N ASP A 801 2.96 -32.38 -10.50
CA ASP A 801 3.12 -33.69 -11.13
C ASP A 801 2.74 -34.82 -10.17
N THR A 802 3.05 -34.70 -8.87
CA THR A 802 2.57 -35.63 -7.83
C THR A 802 1.05 -35.71 -7.79
N MET A 803 0.37 -34.57 -7.72
CA MET A 803 -1.09 -34.50 -7.67
C MET A 803 -1.75 -35.06 -8.93
N GLU A 804 -1.19 -34.75 -10.10
CA GLU A 804 -1.67 -35.26 -11.38
C GLU A 804 -1.46 -36.78 -11.47
N TYR A 805 -0.29 -37.28 -11.07
CA TYR A 805 0.01 -38.70 -11.06
C TYR A 805 -0.93 -39.48 -10.13
N ILE A 806 -1.21 -38.97 -8.92
CA ILE A 806 -2.13 -39.64 -8.00
C ILE A 806 -3.53 -39.73 -8.63
N ARG A 807 -4.03 -38.64 -9.20
CA ARG A 807 -5.35 -38.63 -9.85
C ARG A 807 -5.43 -39.56 -11.05
N ASP A 808 -4.36 -39.67 -11.84
CA ASP A 808 -4.34 -40.53 -13.02
C ASP A 808 -4.15 -42.02 -12.69
N ASN A 809 -3.62 -42.35 -11.50
CA ASN A 809 -3.19 -43.70 -11.13
C ASN A 809 -3.81 -44.18 -9.81
N TYR A 810 -4.91 -43.58 -9.36
CA TYR A 810 -5.54 -43.88 -8.07
C TYR A 810 -5.86 -45.37 -7.88
N LEU A 811 -6.28 -46.08 -8.94
CA LEU A 811 -6.57 -47.52 -8.88
C LEU A 811 -5.33 -48.36 -8.53
N THR A 812 -4.16 -48.00 -9.06
CA THR A 812 -2.91 -48.71 -8.76
C THR A 812 -2.31 -48.27 -7.43
N LEU A 813 -2.54 -47.01 -7.03
CA LEU A 813 -2.03 -46.46 -5.79
C LEU A 813 -2.88 -46.84 -4.57
N GLY A 814 -4.17 -47.11 -4.76
CA GLY A 814 -5.07 -47.61 -3.73
C GLY A 814 -5.06 -49.13 -3.58
N GLN A 815 -4.13 -49.82 -4.23
CA GLN A 815 -3.95 -51.26 -4.02
C GLN A 815 -3.38 -51.55 -2.64
N GLU A 816 -3.76 -52.69 -2.09
CA GLU A 816 -3.27 -53.12 -0.79
C GLU A 816 -1.78 -53.44 -0.83
N SER A 817 -1.10 -53.01 0.22
CA SER A 817 0.31 -53.28 0.45
C SER A 817 0.51 -54.73 0.91
N VAL A 818 1.04 -55.57 0.03
CA VAL A 818 1.34 -56.97 0.34
C VAL A 818 2.61 -57.12 1.20
N GLY A 819 2.42 -57.56 2.45
CA GLY A 819 3.48 -58.09 3.32
C GLY A 819 3.45 -59.63 3.37
N THR A 820 4.55 -60.27 3.82
CA THR A 820 4.55 -61.74 3.98
C THR A 820 3.63 -62.23 5.10
N GLY A 821 2.74 -63.16 4.78
CA GLY A 821 2.05 -64.01 5.78
C GLY A 821 0.88 -63.36 6.55
N SER A 822 0.63 -62.07 6.35
CA SER A 822 -0.61 -61.32 6.59
C SER A 822 -0.41 -60.01 5.83
N GLY A 823 -1.42 -59.47 5.17
CA GLY A 823 -1.36 -58.12 4.59
C GLY A 823 -0.86 -57.11 5.64
N ARG A 824 -0.49 -55.91 5.18
CA ARG A 824 -0.25 -54.79 6.11
C ARG A 824 -1.39 -54.76 7.14
N ALA A 825 -1.06 -54.60 8.43
CA ALA A 825 -2.09 -54.56 9.46
C ALA A 825 -2.93 -53.29 9.25
N GLY A 826 -4.05 -53.47 8.57
CA GLY A 826 -4.99 -52.44 8.13
C GLY A 826 -5.69 -51.70 9.25
N GLY A 827 -6.22 -50.54 8.89
CA GLY A 827 -7.04 -49.65 9.68
C GLY A 827 -8.49 -50.08 9.81
N ALA A 828 -9.34 -49.15 10.21
CA ALA A 828 -10.79 -49.32 10.25
C ALA A 828 -11.33 -47.92 10.10
N ASP A 829 -11.32 -47.48 8.86
CA ASP A 829 -11.27 -46.07 8.51
C ASP A 829 -12.67 -45.50 8.38
N THR A 830 -12.78 -44.20 8.59
CA THR A 830 -14.01 -43.45 8.36
C THR A 830 -13.74 -42.39 7.31
N LEU A 831 -14.24 -42.63 6.10
CA LEU A 831 -14.07 -41.76 4.94
C LEU A 831 -15.39 -41.06 4.62
N THR A 832 -15.36 -39.74 4.46
CA THR A 832 -16.52 -38.96 4.02
C THR A 832 -16.11 -38.05 2.88
N GLY A 833 -16.71 -38.21 1.70
CA GLY A 833 -16.45 -37.38 0.51
C GLY A 833 -16.99 -35.97 0.70
N GLY A 834 -18.32 -35.83 0.71
CA GLY A 834 -18.98 -34.56 1.00
C GLY A 834 -19.83 -34.10 -0.17
N ASN A 835 -19.55 -32.91 -0.73
CA ASN A 835 -20.22 -32.44 -1.94
C ASN A 835 -19.24 -32.49 -3.11
N GLY A 836 -19.60 -33.15 -4.20
CA GLY A 836 -18.75 -33.31 -5.37
C GLY A 836 -18.79 -34.75 -5.84
N ASN A 837 -18.11 -35.05 -6.94
CA ASN A 837 -17.95 -36.41 -7.42
C ASN A 837 -16.63 -36.95 -6.87
N ASP A 838 -16.72 -37.70 -5.78
CA ASP A 838 -15.58 -38.08 -4.96
C ASP A 838 -15.07 -39.49 -5.28
N ILE A 839 -13.81 -39.76 -4.92
CA ILE A 839 -13.18 -41.07 -5.02
C ILE A 839 -12.73 -41.49 -3.63
N LEU A 840 -13.37 -42.49 -3.04
CA LEU A 840 -13.07 -43.01 -1.71
C LEU A 840 -12.50 -44.42 -1.82
N ILE A 841 -11.33 -44.64 -1.22
CA ILE A 841 -10.64 -45.93 -1.22
C ILE A 841 -10.27 -46.29 0.22
N GLY A 842 -10.97 -47.28 0.80
CA GLY A 842 -10.76 -47.75 2.18
C GLY A 842 -9.39 -48.40 2.34
N GLN A 843 -9.05 -49.33 1.44
CA GLN A 843 -7.83 -50.16 1.48
C GLN A 843 -7.97 -51.28 2.52
N GLU A 844 -7.07 -51.39 3.49
CA GLU A 844 -6.98 -52.56 4.35
C GLU A 844 -7.78 -52.33 5.63
N GLY A 845 -8.85 -53.07 5.90
CA GLY A 845 -9.57 -52.77 7.14
C GLY A 845 -10.90 -53.42 7.37
N ASN A 846 -11.77 -52.73 8.10
CA ASN A 846 -13.21 -52.85 7.93
C ASN A 846 -13.71 -51.41 8.03
N ASP A 847 -13.96 -50.82 6.87
CA ASP A 847 -14.02 -49.39 6.72
C ASP A 847 -15.47 -48.91 6.63
N THR A 848 -15.63 -47.61 6.84
CA THR A 848 -16.90 -46.89 6.79
C THR A 848 -16.74 -45.78 5.76
N LEU A 849 -17.37 -45.93 4.60
CA LEU A 849 -17.29 -44.98 3.48
C LEU A 849 -18.64 -44.30 3.27
N ASP A 850 -18.65 -42.97 3.17
CA ASP A 850 -19.83 -42.15 2.85
C ASP A 850 -19.48 -41.18 1.72
N GLY A 851 -19.97 -41.44 0.50
CA GLY A 851 -19.69 -40.63 -0.70
C GLY A 851 -20.25 -39.22 -0.55
N GLY A 852 -21.55 -39.12 -0.25
CA GLY A 852 -22.20 -37.87 0.08
C GLY A 852 -23.09 -37.39 -1.06
N ALA A 853 -22.72 -36.32 -1.75
CA ALA A 853 -23.54 -35.73 -2.80
C ALA A 853 -22.75 -35.52 -4.08
N GLY A 854 -23.10 -36.27 -5.12
CA GLY A 854 -22.46 -36.27 -6.43
C GLY A 854 -22.44 -37.69 -6.97
N ASP A 855 -21.80 -37.90 -8.12
CA ASP A 855 -21.62 -39.23 -8.68
C ASP A 855 -20.27 -39.78 -8.20
N ASP A 856 -20.27 -40.57 -7.13
CA ASP A 856 -19.07 -40.98 -6.41
C ASP A 856 -18.49 -42.33 -6.87
N ILE A 857 -17.21 -42.58 -6.61
CA ILE A 857 -16.57 -43.90 -6.77
C ILE A 857 -16.09 -44.38 -5.41
N LEU A 858 -16.62 -45.51 -4.94
CA LEU A 858 -16.35 -46.06 -3.62
C LEU A 858 -15.74 -47.45 -3.75
N TRP A 859 -14.53 -47.62 -3.23
CA TRP A 859 -13.81 -48.89 -3.18
C TRP A 859 -13.51 -49.23 -1.72
N GLY A 860 -14.18 -50.24 -1.17
CA GLY A 860 -13.98 -50.69 0.22
C GLY A 860 -12.55 -51.18 0.44
N GLY A 861 -12.07 -52.10 -0.40
CA GLY A 861 -10.77 -52.73 -0.22
C GLY A 861 -10.95 -54.08 0.47
N SER A 862 -10.00 -54.55 1.26
CA SER A 862 -10.20 -55.77 2.04
C SER A 862 -10.91 -55.51 3.34
N GLY A 863 -11.79 -56.45 3.69
CA GLY A 863 -12.54 -56.37 4.93
C GLY A 863 -14.02 -56.54 4.69
N ASN A 864 -14.82 -56.28 5.72
CA ASN A 864 -16.26 -56.19 5.57
C ASN A 864 -16.65 -54.74 5.79
N ASP A 865 -16.79 -54.01 4.69
CA ASP A 865 -16.95 -52.57 4.74
C ASP A 865 -18.41 -52.17 4.82
N VAL A 866 -18.65 -50.94 5.28
CA VAL A 866 -19.97 -50.33 5.31
C VAL A 866 -19.95 -49.08 4.45
N ILE A 867 -20.72 -49.10 3.37
CA ILE A 867 -20.63 -48.10 2.31
C ILE A 867 -21.98 -47.43 2.09
N TRP A 868 -21.99 -46.10 2.09
CA TRP A 868 -23.08 -45.24 1.64
C TRP A 868 -22.64 -44.50 0.38
N GLY A 869 -23.42 -44.62 -0.71
CA GLY A 869 -23.19 -43.81 -1.91
C GLY A 869 -23.67 -42.38 -1.69
N GLY A 870 -24.83 -42.22 -1.06
CA GLY A 870 -25.44 -40.92 -0.83
C GLY A 870 -26.39 -40.52 -1.97
N THR A 871 -26.28 -39.29 -2.47
CA THR A 871 -27.15 -38.79 -3.55
C THR A 871 -26.36 -38.61 -4.85
N GLY A 872 -26.76 -39.33 -5.89
CA GLY A 872 -26.16 -39.25 -7.22
C GLY A 872 -26.05 -40.65 -7.80
N ALA A 873 -25.41 -40.79 -8.96
CA ALA A 873 -25.20 -42.09 -9.59
C ALA A 873 -23.84 -42.66 -9.18
N ASP A 874 -23.82 -43.38 -8.06
CA ASP A 874 -22.58 -43.84 -7.43
C ASP A 874 -22.05 -45.16 -8.00
N THR A 875 -20.74 -45.35 -7.99
CA THR A 875 -20.07 -46.57 -8.45
C THR A 875 -19.39 -47.27 -7.29
N PHE A 876 -19.87 -48.46 -6.93
CA PHE A 876 -19.27 -49.34 -5.95
C PHE A 876 -18.31 -50.30 -6.67
N LEU A 877 -17.02 -50.07 -6.50
CA LEU A 877 -15.95 -50.74 -7.22
C LEU A 877 -15.42 -51.95 -6.45
N PHE A 878 -15.32 -53.09 -7.14
CA PHE A 878 -14.71 -54.31 -6.64
C PHE A 878 -13.58 -54.77 -7.56
N THR A 879 -12.40 -55.05 -7.02
CA THR A 879 -11.21 -55.49 -7.77
C THR A 879 -10.93 -56.99 -7.59
N SER A 880 -9.80 -57.54 -8.03
CA SER A 880 -9.47 -58.95 -7.79
C SER A 880 -8.86 -59.22 -6.40
N ASP A 881 -8.54 -58.16 -5.66
CA ASP A 881 -7.85 -58.22 -4.37
C ASP A 881 -8.81 -58.71 -3.25
N ASN A 882 -8.41 -58.80 -1.98
CA ASN A 882 -9.16 -59.56 -0.96
C ASN A 882 -10.45 -58.85 -0.41
N HIS A 883 -11.48 -58.59 -1.24
CA HIS A 883 -12.66 -57.72 -0.97
C HIS A 883 -13.59 -58.05 0.21
N GLY A 884 -13.31 -59.06 1.02
CA GLY A 884 -14.23 -59.60 2.03
C GLY A 884 -15.72 -59.54 1.65
N VAL A 885 -16.60 -59.02 2.52
CA VAL A 885 -18.06 -58.95 2.25
C VAL A 885 -18.63 -57.59 2.67
N ASP A 886 -18.87 -56.76 1.67
CA ASP A 886 -19.29 -55.38 1.91
C ASP A 886 -20.80 -55.23 2.11
N THR A 887 -21.19 -54.23 2.90
CA THR A 887 -22.58 -53.86 3.09
C THR A 887 -22.83 -52.47 2.52
N ILE A 888 -23.52 -52.42 1.38
CA ILE A 888 -23.97 -51.18 0.76
C ILE A 888 -25.34 -50.81 1.33
N LYS A 889 -25.45 -49.61 1.89
CA LYS A 889 -26.55 -49.23 2.78
C LYS A 889 -27.73 -48.56 2.08
N ASP A 890 -27.51 -47.96 0.93
CA ASP A 890 -28.47 -47.07 0.26
C ASP A 890 -28.59 -47.27 -1.26
N PHE A 891 -28.05 -48.36 -1.80
CA PHE A 891 -28.03 -48.66 -3.24
C PHE A 891 -29.37 -48.37 -3.97
N SER A 892 -29.32 -47.51 -4.99
CA SER A 892 -30.46 -46.92 -5.65
C SER A 892 -30.43 -47.08 -7.18
N LEU A 893 -31.24 -48.01 -7.68
CA LEU A 893 -31.46 -48.16 -9.13
C LEU A 893 -32.03 -46.89 -9.81
N ALA A 894 -32.68 -46.02 -9.03
CA ALA A 894 -33.38 -44.85 -9.54
C ALA A 894 -32.44 -43.64 -9.73
N GLU A 895 -31.43 -43.52 -8.87
CA GLU A 895 -30.41 -42.48 -8.95
C GLU A 895 -29.34 -42.86 -9.98
N GLY A 896 -29.01 -44.15 -10.09
CA GLY A 896 -28.17 -44.66 -11.17
C GLY A 896 -27.05 -45.58 -10.71
N ASP A 897 -27.04 -45.96 -9.44
CA ASP A 897 -25.94 -46.65 -8.76
C ASP A 897 -25.48 -47.91 -9.46
N VAL A 898 -24.18 -48.15 -9.49
CA VAL A 898 -23.55 -49.21 -10.25
C VAL A 898 -22.68 -50.06 -9.35
N LEU A 899 -22.83 -51.38 -9.45
CA LEU A 899 -21.83 -52.33 -8.98
C LEU A 899 -20.84 -52.57 -10.12
N ASP A 900 -19.58 -52.18 -9.97
CA ASP A 900 -18.53 -52.49 -10.94
C ASP A 900 -17.69 -53.68 -10.45
N ILE A 901 -17.91 -54.83 -11.08
CA ILE A 901 -17.19 -56.08 -10.80
C ILE A 901 -16.25 -56.49 -11.94
N SER A 902 -16.05 -55.62 -12.93
CA SER A 902 -15.27 -55.93 -14.13
C SER A 902 -13.82 -56.31 -13.80
N ASN A 903 -13.28 -55.78 -12.71
CA ASN A 903 -11.93 -56.07 -12.23
C ASN A 903 -11.84 -57.38 -11.43
N ILE A 904 -12.96 -57.96 -10.98
CA ILE A 904 -13.00 -59.31 -10.39
C ILE A 904 -12.98 -60.39 -11.48
N LEU A 905 -13.70 -60.17 -12.59
CA LEU A 905 -13.96 -61.23 -13.56
C LEU A 905 -12.71 -61.54 -14.40
N THR A 906 -12.34 -62.83 -14.43
CA THR A 906 -11.21 -63.34 -15.19
C THR A 906 -11.67 -64.16 -16.37
N GLY A 907 -11.30 -63.72 -17.58
CA GLY A 907 -11.60 -64.44 -18.82
C GLY A 907 -13.07 -64.42 -19.24
N PHE A 908 -13.92 -63.62 -18.60
CA PHE A 908 -15.29 -63.37 -19.03
C PHE A 908 -15.30 -62.66 -20.38
N ASP A 909 -15.95 -63.26 -21.39
CA ASP A 909 -16.23 -62.63 -22.67
C ASP A 909 -17.76 -62.42 -22.80
N PRO A 910 -18.26 -61.17 -22.78
CA PRO A 910 -19.69 -60.89 -22.84
C PRO A 910 -20.36 -61.31 -24.15
N LEU A 911 -19.57 -61.68 -25.18
CA LEU A 911 -20.08 -62.20 -26.45
C LEU A 911 -20.28 -63.71 -26.46
N THR A 912 -19.58 -64.45 -25.58
CA THR A 912 -19.61 -65.92 -25.59
C THR A 912 -20.11 -66.55 -24.30
N ASP A 913 -19.97 -65.84 -23.19
CA ASP A 913 -20.26 -66.37 -21.86
C ASP A 913 -21.59 -65.84 -21.31
N SER A 914 -22.22 -66.62 -20.44
CA SER A 914 -23.42 -66.16 -19.73
C SER A 914 -22.98 -65.48 -18.44
N LEU A 915 -23.43 -64.24 -18.21
CA LEU A 915 -23.13 -63.54 -16.96
C LEU A 915 -23.60 -64.33 -15.72
N SER A 916 -24.64 -65.16 -15.84
CA SER A 916 -25.11 -66.03 -14.76
C SER A 916 -24.11 -67.11 -14.33
N ASP A 917 -23.11 -67.41 -15.16
CA ASP A 917 -22.04 -68.36 -14.83
C ASP A 917 -20.98 -67.68 -13.93
N TYR A 918 -20.96 -66.35 -13.90
CA TYR A 918 -20.01 -65.52 -13.16
C TYR A 918 -20.67 -64.73 -12.02
N VAL A 919 -21.96 -64.40 -12.11
CA VAL A 919 -22.68 -63.61 -11.12
C VAL A 919 -23.96 -64.32 -10.69
N ASN A 920 -24.13 -64.46 -9.38
CA ASN A 920 -25.35 -64.95 -8.78
C ASN A 920 -25.89 -63.93 -7.78
N VAL A 921 -27.19 -63.63 -7.88
CA VAL A 921 -27.88 -62.69 -7.00
C VAL A 921 -28.99 -63.44 -6.28
N SER A 922 -28.97 -63.38 -4.95
CA SER A 922 -29.96 -64.05 -4.10
C SER A 922 -30.58 -63.09 -3.08
N GLN A 923 -31.71 -63.48 -2.51
CA GLN A 923 -32.47 -62.64 -1.58
C GLN A 923 -32.45 -63.26 -0.18
N SER A 924 -32.09 -62.48 0.83
CA SER A 924 -32.06 -62.92 2.22
C SER A 924 -32.50 -61.80 3.16
N GLY A 925 -33.55 -62.03 3.94
CA GLY A 925 -33.97 -61.08 5.00
C GLY A 925 -34.47 -59.71 4.53
N GLY A 926 -34.72 -59.51 3.23
CA GLY A 926 -35.03 -58.20 2.65
C GLY A 926 -33.83 -57.51 1.99
N ASN A 927 -32.66 -58.15 2.02
CA ASN A 927 -31.42 -57.69 1.39
C ASN A 927 -31.13 -58.52 0.13
N THR A 928 -30.41 -57.90 -0.80
CA THR A 928 -29.85 -58.57 -1.97
C THR A 928 -28.42 -59.00 -1.66
N ILE A 929 -28.12 -60.29 -1.88
CA ILE A 929 -26.78 -60.87 -1.72
C ILE A 929 -26.20 -61.05 -3.11
N VAL A 930 -25.09 -60.36 -3.39
CA VAL A 930 -24.36 -60.42 -4.65
C VAL A 930 -23.19 -61.38 -4.48
N GLN A 931 -23.12 -62.37 -5.36
CA GLN A 931 -22.10 -63.39 -5.35
C GLN A 931 -21.42 -63.47 -6.71
N VAL A 932 -20.10 -63.61 -6.71
CA VAL A 932 -19.29 -63.66 -7.92
C VAL A 932 -18.45 -64.94 -7.93
N ASP A 933 -18.38 -65.56 -9.10
CA ASP A 933 -17.40 -66.57 -9.47
C ASP A 933 -16.47 -65.94 -10.49
N ALA A 934 -15.28 -65.53 -10.04
CA ALA A 934 -14.31 -64.82 -10.86
C ALA A 934 -13.89 -65.59 -12.12
N THR A 935 -14.04 -66.92 -12.17
CA THR A 935 -13.50 -67.77 -13.24
C THR A 935 -14.58 -68.52 -14.03
N GLY A 936 -15.84 -68.47 -13.60
CA GLY A 936 -16.93 -69.28 -14.15
C GLY A 936 -16.79 -70.79 -13.83
N SER A 937 -16.09 -71.13 -12.75
CA SER A 937 -15.81 -72.52 -12.33
C SER A 937 -16.99 -73.25 -11.65
N GLY A 938 -18.06 -72.52 -11.30
CA GLY A 938 -19.17 -72.95 -10.45
C GLY A 938 -18.99 -72.63 -8.96
N HIS A 939 -17.98 -71.86 -8.57
CA HIS A 939 -17.65 -71.51 -7.18
C HIS A 939 -17.94 -70.03 -6.90
N PHE A 940 -19.15 -69.75 -6.38
CA PHE A 940 -19.59 -68.41 -6.04
C PHE A 940 -19.15 -67.99 -4.63
N GLN A 941 -18.54 -66.82 -4.53
CA GLN A 941 -18.21 -66.13 -3.29
C GLN A 941 -19.12 -64.93 -3.11
N THR A 942 -19.53 -64.64 -1.88
CA THR A 942 -20.32 -63.43 -1.61
C THR A 942 -19.36 -62.25 -1.58
N ILE A 943 -19.67 -61.19 -2.32
CA ILE A 943 -18.84 -59.97 -2.35
C ILE A 943 -19.56 -58.78 -1.73
N ALA A 944 -20.88 -58.73 -1.81
CA ALA A 944 -21.65 -57.59 -1.34
C ALA A 944 -23.06 -57.96 -0.86
N VAL A 945 -23.56 -57.16 0.07
CA VAL A 945 -24.92 -57.17 0.59
C VAL A 945 -25.52 -55.78 0.34
N LEU A 946 -26.53 -55.71 -0.51
CA LEU A 946 -27.32 -54.49 -0.69
C LEU A 946 -28.43 -54.48 0.36
N GLU A 947 -28.25 -53.70 1.43
CA GLU A 947 -29.16 -53.66 2.56
C GLU A 947 -30.47 -52.96 2.20
N GLY A 948 -31.61 -53.59 2.54
CA GLY A 948 -32.94 -52.99 2.29
C GLY A 948 -33.35 -52.91 0.82
N VAL A 949 -32.51 -53.39 -0.10
CA VAL A 949 -32.75 -53.41 -1.54
C VAL A 949 -33.07 -54.84 -1.98
N SER A 950 -34.14 -55.02 -2.75
CA SER A 950 -34.59 -56.32 -3.25
C SER A 950 -34.62 -56.33 -4.78
N VAL A 951 -33.50 -56.74 -5.41
CA VAL A 951 -33.32 -56.76 -6.87
C VAL A 951 -32.79 -58.11 -7.35
N ASP A 952 -33.02 -58.45 -8.62
CA ASP A 952 -32.45 -59.64 -9.26
C ASP A 952 -31.41 -59.26 -10.32
N LEU A 953 -30.65 -60.26 -10.80
CA LEU A 953 -29.58 -60.05 -11.78
C LEU A 953 -30.09 -59.41 -13.09
N ASN A 954 -31.31 -59.72 -13.51
CA ASN A 954 -31.88 -59.13 -14.74
C ASN A 954 -32.19 -57.64 -14.55
N ALA A 955 -32.67 -57.25 -13.37
CA ALA A 955 -32.93 -55.85 -13.05
C ALA A 955 -31.64 -55.03 -13.02
N LEU A 956 -30.59 -55.54 -12.37
CA LEU A 956 -29.27 -54.89 -12.32
C LEU A 956 -28.67 -54.68 -13.71
N THR A 957 -28.72 -55.70 -14.57
CA THR A 957 -28.16 -55.64 -15.93
C THR A 957 -28.98 -54.79 -16.90
N THR A 958 -30.32 -54.88 -16.87
CA THR A 958 -31.17 -54.16 -17.83
C THR A 958 -31.14 -52.65 -17.61
N ASN A 959 -30.95 -52.22 -16.37
CA ASN A 959 -30.92 -50.81 -16.00
C ASN A 959 -29.50 -50.21 -16.05
N GLY A 960 -28.46 -51.04 -16.28
CA GLY A 960 -27.07 -50.58 -16.35
C GLY A 960 -26.39 -50.44 -14.98
N ASN A 961 -26.99 -50.96 -13.91
CA ASN A 961 -26.51 -50.89 -12.53
C ASN A 961 -25.51 -52.00 -12.17
N LEU A 962 -25.01 -52.74 -13.15
CA LEU A 962 -23.97 -53.76 -13.01
C LEU A 962 -23.03 -53.68 -14.21
N ILE A 963 -21.75 -53.44 -13.96
CA ILE A 963 -20.67 -53.49 -14.93
C ILE A 963 -19.87 -54.78 -14.66
N ALA A 964 -19.70 -55.61 -15.68
CA ALA A 964 -19.10 -56.95 -15.61
C ALA A 964 -18.21 -57.22 -16.82
#